data_AF-A0A1I6DQP1-F1
#
_entry.id   AF-A0A1I6DQP1-F1
#
_cell.length_a   1.000
_cell.length_b   1.000
_cell.length_c   1.000
_cell.angle_alpha   90.00
_cell.angle_beta   90.00
_cell.angle_gamma   90.00
#
_symmetry.space_group_name_H-M   'P 1'
#
loop_
_entity.id
_entity.type
_entity.pdbx_description
1 polymer ?
#
loop_
_entity_poly.entity_id
_entity_poly.type
_entity_poly.pdbx_seq_one_letter_code
_entity_poly.pdbx_strand_id
1 'polypeptide(L)'
;MPNHLFFLQQLIDAIPSPIFYKNARGLYQGCNKAFEAFTGLSKEEIIGKTVYDIAPKDLAEKYHEMEAALLRKPGVQVYEASVLYADGTRHDVIFNKTAYLNPDGTVAGLAGIILNITERKQAEMEIRHMLRYEKTIAQISSRFVSKSDIDVSINDSLADMGTVSGADRAYLFLIRQGGTVMDNTHEWCAEGVSPQIHNLQNLPADMFPWWMSKLRKGEFIHISDVSKMPAESKAEQEILQNQDIKSLLVMPVVIKGTLAGFIGLDNVSTTGEWSNHNLSLLRVCSEILGNAIERKRAEDTICQSVTHAKALASINAQLYSDNLRQMQTITALYASAQRLAQNLNQRELAEEITRTCVEVFGVRLAWLGRAEEDKSVRLLAHYPLDSKYPQKLTLRWDDSPQGRGPTGRAIRCGSPVVSDDIASAANNTPWRTAQLAEGFCSSAAFPLISQNVTLGSLNLYSDRSGFFTPEQVELIQTYAHQAAIALEKARLLEETERRLKYLHALRRVDKTINTKPDLYVTFNVILDQLIEHLGVHAADILVLNQHAQVLEYAAGLGFRSTTAEGSRLRLGEGYVGQALLDKRSIHISNLPEMGTAFLRAPLLANENFKAYFSIPLIIKGQIKGLLEVFHREPLYPDRDGLDFMETLAGQAAIAIENTALLENIQHTNQELRLAYDATIESWARILDMRDKETEGHSQRVARATVHLSRAMGVHEAELVHVHRGALLHDIGKMGIPDHILLKPGPLSDEEWEIMRRHPVNAYEMLSPIEYLRPALDIPYCHHEKWDGTGYPRGLRGEQIPLSARIFAVIDVWDALRSDRPYRPALPENKVYAYIREQAGKHFDPGVVQMFFEIDWHQLLDEANLAIDPPQALLAQY
;
A
#
# COMPACT_ATOMS: atom_id res chain seq x y z
N MET A 1 74.60 -59.17 100.58
CA MET A 1 74.84 -57.96 99.77
C MET A 1 75.67 -58.15 98.47
N PRO A 2 76.12 -59.35 98.00
CA PRO A 2 76.73 -59.49 96.66
C PRO A 2 75.76 -59.50 95.46
N ASN A 3 74.56 -60.07 95.62
CA ASN A 3 73.62 -60.27 94.49
C ASN A 3 73.09 -58.97 93.85
N HIS A 4 73.01 -57.87 94.61
CA HIS A 4 72.44 -56.62 94.11
C HIS A 4 73.38 -55.87 93.16
N LEU A 5 74.70 -55.91 93.41
CA LEU A 5 75.73 -55.33 92.54
C LEU A 5 75.84 -56.07 91.20
N PHE A 6 75.72 -57.41 91.24
CA PHE A 6 75.72 -58.22 90.02
C PHE A 6 74.50 -57.92 89.13
N PHE A 7 73.31 -57.79 89.73
CA PHE A 7 72.08 -57.43 89.01
C PHE A 7 72.16 -56.03 88.37
N LEU A 8 72.64 -55.02 89.11
CA LEU A 8 72.81 -53.67 88.58
C LEU A 8 73.80 -53.61 87.41
N GLN A 9 74.89 -54.40 87.47
CA GLN A 9 75.84 -54.50 86.36
C GLN A 9 75.18 -55.11 85.12
N GLN A 10 74.42 -56.21 85.27
CA GLN A 10 73.69 -56.83 84.15
C GLN A 10 72.67 -55.87 83.52
N LEU A 11 72.00 -55.04 84.33
CA LEU A 11 71.08 -54.02 83.82
C LEU A 11 71.77 -52.96 82.98
N ILE A 12 72.91 -52.41 83.43
CA ILE A 12 73.61 -51.40 82.64
C ILE A 12 74.29 -51.99 81.39
N ASP A 13 74.72 -53.25 81.43
CA ASP A 13 75.29 -53.96 80.27
C ASP A 13 74.25 -54.30 79.19
N ALA A 14 72.97 -54.42 79.55
CA ALA A 14 71.89 -54.60 78.59
C ALA A 14 71.57 -53.32 77.78
N ILE A 15 72.03 -52.15 78.24
CA ILE A 15 71.81 -50.87 77.54
C ILE A 15 72.91 -50.70 76.48
N PRO A 16 72.58 -50.58 75.18
CA PRO A 16 73.55 -50.51 74.09
C PRO A 16 74.27 -49.15 73.96
N SER A 17 74.15 -48.30 74.98
CA SER A 17 74.75 -46.96 75.02
C SER A 17 75.86 -46.91 76.06
N PRO A 18 76.98 -46.22 75.81
CA PRO A 18 78.06 -46.05 76.79
C PRO A 18 77.54 -45.44 78.10
N ILE A 19 77.66 -46.17 79.21
CA ILE A 19 77.29 -45.73 80.56
C ILE A 19 78.50 -45.83 81.49
N PHE A 20 78.71 -44.80 82.30
CA PHE A 20 79.74 -44.78 83.33
C PHE A 20 79.24 -44.09 84.60
N TYR A 21 79.87 -44.38 85.74
CA TYR A 21 79.64 -43.62 86.97
C TYR A 21 80.95 -43.43 87.74
N LYS A 22 81.06 -42.26 88.38
CA LYS A 22 82.23 -41.79 89.14
C LYS A 22 81.82 -41.48 90.56
N ASN A 23 82.77 -41.49 91.50
CA ASN A 23 82.57 -40.96 92.84
C ASN A 23 82.72 -39.42 92.88
N ALA A 24 82.48 -38.81 94.04
CA ALA A 24 82.59 -37.36 94.25
C ALA A 24 84.00 -36.78 94.01
N ARG A 25 85.05 -37.62 93.97
CA ARG A 25 86.43 -37.22 93.62
C ARG A 25 86.70 -37.29 92.11
N GLY A 26 85.71 -37.68 91.30
CA GLY A 26 85.84 -37.81 89.85
C GLY A 26 86.52 -39.11 89.39
N LEU A 27 86.68 -40.10 90.28
CA LEU A 27 87.27 -41.40 89.95
C LEU A 27 86.16 -42.33 89.43
N TYR A 28 86.40 -42.98 88.29
CA TYR A 28 85.48 -43.99 87.75
C TYR A 28 85.30 -45.15 88.74
N GLN A 29 84.05 -45.48 89.06
CA GLN A 29 83.67 -46.58 89.94
C GLN A 29 83.13 -47.77 89.15
N GLY A 30 82.59 -47.52 87.96
CA GLY A 30 82.21 -48.57 87.03
C GLY A 30 81.65 -48.02 85.73
N CYS A 31 81.47 -48.92 84.78
CA CYS A 31 80.93 -48.67 83.47
C CYS A 31 80.29 -49.95 82.89
N ASN A 32 79.61 -49.82 81.77
CA ASN A 32 79.07 -50.95 81.02
C ASN A 32 79.96 -51.32 79.81
N LYS A 33 79.67 -52.46 79.19
CA LYS A 33 80.37 -52.94 77.98
C LYS A 33 80.38 -51.94 76.83
N ALA A 34 79.31 -51.18 76.65
CA ALA A 34 79.25 -50.16 75.61
C ALA A 34 80.25 -49.01 75.86
N PHE A 35 80.53 -48.68 77.12
CA PHE A 35 81.53 -47.68 77.48
C PHE A 35 82.97 -48.19 77.33
N GLU A 36 83.19 -49.48 77.57
CA GLU A 36 84.46 -50.14 77.22
C GLU A 36 84.71 -50.05 75.71
N ALA A 37 83.70 -50.35 74.88
CA ALA A 37 83.81 -50.23 73.43
C ALA A 37 84.01 -48.76 72.97
N PHE A 38 83.35 -47.80 73.62
CA PHE A 38 83.51 -46.37 73.33
C PHE A 38 84.94 -45.88 73.60
N THR A 39 85.53 -46.29 74.73
CA THR A 39 86.88 -45.85 75.14
C THR A 39 88.01 -46.73 74.60
N GLY A 40 87.72 -47.97 74.22
CA GLY A 40 88.70 -48.99 73.84
C GLY A 40 89.44 -49.61 75.04
N LEU A 41 89.03 -49.32 76.28
CA LEU A 41 89.65 -49.81 77.51
C LEU A 41 88.73 -50.78 78.24
N SER A 42 89.29 -51.79 78.90
CA SER A 42 88.51 -52.68 79.77
C SER A 42 88.07 -51.98 81.05
N LYS A 43 86.98 -52.45 81.66
CA LYS A 43 86.42 -51.91 82.89
C LYS A 43 87.46 -51.91 84.02
N GLU A 44 88.26 -52.96 84.14
CA GLU A 44 89.34 -53.06 85.13
C GLU A 44 90.40 -51.98 84.91
N GLU A 45 90.68 -51.60 83.66
CA GLU A 45 91.61 -50.50 83.33
C GLU A 45 90.99 -49.13 83.55
N ILE A 46 89.67 -49.00 83.57
CA ILE A 46 88.94 -47.74 83.74
C ILE A 46 88.74 -47.41 85.24
N ILE A 47 88.45 -48.40 86.07
CA ILE A 47 88.13 -48.18 87.49
C ILE A 47 89.32 -47.55 88.23
N GLY A 48 89.03 -46.52 89.02
CA GLY A 48 90.04 -45.78 89.78
C GLY A 48 90.82 -44.73 88.99
N LYS A 49 90.60 -44.62 87.67
CA LYS A 49 91.15 -43.53 86.85
C LYS A 49 90.28 -42.27 86.91
N THR A 50 90.84 -41.15 86.48
CA THR A 50 90.15 -39.89 86.25
C THR A 50 89.86 -39.69 84.77
N VAL A 51 89.10 -38.64 84.41
CA VAL A 51 88.86 -38.32 82.99
C VAL A 51 90.15 -37.96 82.22
N TYR A 52 91.17 -37.46 82.92
CA TYR A 52 92.48 -37.13 82.33
C TYR A 52 93.28 -38.37 81.89
N ASP A 53 92.98 -39.53 82.48
CA ASP A 53 93.66 -40.78 82.15
C ASP A 53 92.98 -41.54 80.99
N ILE A 54 91.78 -41.13 80.59
CA ILE A 54 90.94 -41.84 79.60
C ILE A 54 90.67 -40.97 78.37
N ALA A 55 90.35 -39.70 78.54
CA ALA A 55 90.05 -38.80 77.43
C ALA A 55 91.32 -38.12 76.88
N PRO A 56 91.36 -37.76 75.59
CA PRO A 56 92.41 -36.90 75.03
C PRO A 56 92.60 -35.61 75.85
N LYS A 57 93.85 -35.16 75.99
CA LYS A 57 94.22 -34.04 76.88
C LYS A 57 93.43 -32.75 76.61
N ASP A 58 93.12 -32.48 75.35
CA ASP A 58 92.35 -31.32 74.88
C ASP A 58 90.87 -31.35 75.30
N LEU A 59 90.30 -32.54 75.52
CA LEU A 59 88.90 -32.71 75.94
C LEU A 59 88.75 -33.03 77.44
N ALA A 60 89.79 -33.61 78.05
CA ALA A 60 89.76 -34.03 79.45
C ALA A 60 89.50 -32.85 80.41
N GLU A 61 90.11 -31.69 80.17
CA GLU A 61 89.91 -30.49 81.00
C GLU A 61 88.46 -30.00 80.92
N LYS A 62 87.92 -29.89 79.71
CA LYS A 62 86.51 -29.51 79.50
C LYS A 62 85.55 -30.48 80.18
N TYR A 63 85.77 -31.78 80.04
CA TYR A 63 84.93 -32.78 80.70
C TYR A 63 85.06 -32.72 82.22
N HIS A 64 86.27 -32.48 82.75
CA HIS A 64 86.49 -32.34 84.17
C HIS A 64 85.77 -31.11 84.75
N GLU A 65 85.88 -29.95 84.11
CA GLU A 65 85.18 -28.73 84.54
C GLU A 65 83.67 -28.91 84.53
N MET A 66 83.13 -29.52 83.48
CA MET A 66 81.70 -29.79 83.35
C MET A 66 81.19 -30.77 84.42
N GLU A 67 81.98 -31.79 84.75
CA GLU A 67 81.67 -32.76 85.82
C GLU A 67 81.80 -32.12 87.20
N ALA A 68 82.83 -31.31 87.43
CA ALA A 68 83.01 -30.59 88.69
C ALA A 68 81.86 -29.60 88.95
N ALA A 69 81.37 -28.91 87.91
CA ALA A 69 80.20 -28.06 88.01
C ALA A 69 78.93 -28.84 88.40
N LEU A 70 78.73 -30.03 87.80
CA LEU A 70 77.60 -30.91 88.11
C LEU A 70 77.64 -31.44 89.55
N LEU A 71 78.83 -31.74 90.07
CA LEU A 71 79.01 -32.17 91.46
C LEU A 71 78.81 -31.01 92.46
N ARG A 72 79.16 -29.77 92.09
CA ARG A 72 78.92 -28.58 92.94
C ARG A 72 77.44 -28.21 93.02
N LYS A 73 76.70 -28.35 91.92
CA LYS A 73 75.27 -28.06 91.83
C LYS A 73 74.53 -29.26 91.22
N PRO A 74 74.06 -30.21 92.06
CA PRO A 74 73.39 -31.41 91.59
C PRO A 74 72.21 -31.10 90.67
N GLY A 75 72.13 -31.81 89.56
CA GLY A 75 71.11 -31.65 88.52
C GLY A 75 71.36 -32.63 87.39
N VAL A 76 70.77 -32.36 86.23
CA VAL A 76 71.00 -33.10 84.99
C VAL A 76 71.73 -32.19 84.00
N GLN A 77 72.81 -32.67 83.40
CA GLN A 77 73.58 -31.98 82.38
C GLN A 77 73.42 -32.74 81.06
N VAL A 78 72.84 -32.07 80.05
CA VAL A 78 72.65 -32.62 78.70
C VAL A 78 73.29 -31.70 77.67
N TYR A 79 74.14 -32.23 76.80
CA TYR A 79 74.74 -31.46 75.70
C TYR A 79 75.13 -32.38 74.54
N GLU A 80 75.07 -31.83 73.32
CA GLU A 80 75.54 -32.53 72.12
C GLU A 80 77.03 -32.27 71.88
N ALA A 81 77.75 -33.27 71.36
CA ALA A 81 79.12 -33.13 70.91
C ALA A 81 79.41 -34.12 69.79
N SER A 82 80.37 -33.77 68.92
CA SER A 82 80.94 -34.72 67.96
C SER A 82 82.16 -35.37 68.60
N VAL A 83 82.12 -36.69 68.78
CA VAL A 83 83.18 -37.46 69.45
C VAL A 83 83.72 -38.55 68.54
N LEU A 84 84.98 -38.89 68.74
CA LEU A 84 85.64 -39.99 68.07
C LEU A 84 85.54 -41.23 68.98
N TYR A 85 85.00 -42.32 68.45
CA TYR A 85 84.99 -43.62 69.13
C TYR A 85 86.37 -44.29 68.97
N ALA A 86 86.68 -45.27 69.82
CA ALA A 86 87.96 -45.98 69.76
C ALA A 86 88.23 -46.70 68.42
N ASP A 87 87.18 -47.01 67.65
CA ASP A 87 87.28 -47.58 66.30
C ASP A 87 87.67 -46.56 65.21
N GLY A 88 87.83 -45.28 65.56
CA GLY A 88 88.17 -44.20 64.65
C GLY A 88 86.97 -43.55 63.94
N THR A 89 85.75 -43.98 64.24
CA THR A 89 84.53 -43.39 63.66
C THR A 89 84.08 -42.17 64.45
N ARG A 90 83.64 -41.13 63.73
CA ARG A 90 83.12 -39.89 64.32
C ARG A 90 81.60 -39.98 64.42
N HIS A 91 81.09 -39.80 65.64
CA HIS A 91 79.66 -39.83 65.91
C HIS A 91 79.22 -38.52 66.55
N ASP A 92 78.06 -38.02 66.14
CA ASP A 92 77.35 -37.01 66.91
C ASP A 92 76.66 -37.70 68.06
N VAL A 93 76.95 -37.26 69.28
CA VAL A 93 76.41 -37.85 70.50
C VAL A 93 75.79 -36.80 71.40
N ILE A 94 74.90 -37.26 72.27
CA ILE A 94 74.38 -36.52 73.41
C ILE A 94 74.99 -37.11 74.68
N PHE A 95 75.71 -36.29 75.43
CA PHE A 95 76.09 -36.61 76.80
C PHE A 95 74.95 -36.25 77.72
N ASN A 96 74.47 -37.20 78.52
CA ASN A 96 73.49 -36.97 79.57
C ASN A 96 74.07 -37.46 80.91
N LYS A 97 74.37 -36.53 81.82
CA LYS A 97 75.02 -36.81 83.11
C LYS A 97 74.16 -36.31 84.27
N THR A 98 74.09 -37.07 85.35
CA THR A 98 73.39 -36.69 86.58
C THR A 98 74.22 -36.98 87.82
N ALA A 99 74.11 -36.15 88.86
CA ALA A 99 74.71 -36.43 90.16
C ALA A 99 73.82 -37.37 90.98
N TYR A 100 74.40 -38.34 91.69
CA TYR A 100 73.68 -39.19 92.64
C TYR A 100 74.17 -38.94 94.07
N LEU A 101 73.25 -39.05 95.03
CA LEU A 101 73.44 -38.66 96.42
C LEU A 101 73.60 -39.88 97.34
N ASN A 102 74.33 -39.70 98.43
CA ASN A 102 74.35 -40.63 99.57
C ASN A 102 73.03 -40.55 100.36
N PRO A 103 72.70 -41.54 101.21
CA PRO A 103 71.51 -41.50 102.05
C PRO A 103 71.43 -40.29 103.01
N ASP A 104 72.56 -39.69 103.35
CA ASP A 104 72.65 -38.48 104.18
C ASP A 104 72.45 -37.17 103.40
N GLY A 105 72.19 -37.25 102.09
CA GLY A 105 71.97 -36.11 101.20
C GLY A 105 73.23 -35.48 100.63
N THR A 106 74.43 -35.97 100.98
CA THR A 106 75.69 -35.50 100.38
C THR A 106 75.90 -36.08 98.97
N VAL A 107 76.64 -35.37 98.11
CA VAL A 107 76.90 -35.85 96.74
C VAL A 107 77.83 -37.07 96.78
N ALA A 108 77.35 -38.22 96.32
CA ALA A 108 78.12 -39.46 96.25
C ALA A 108 79.00 -39.53 95.00
N GLY A 109 78.50 -38.98 93.88
CA GLY A 109 79.17 -39.03 92.60
C GLY A 109 78.26 -38.62 91.44
N LEU A 110 78.62 -39.04 90.23
CA LEU A 110 77.83 -38.81 89.02
C LEU A 110 77.74 -40.05 88.14
N ALA A 111 76.65 -40.18 87.40
CA ALA A 111 76.46 -41.19 86.37
C ALA A 111 76.19 -40.50 85.02
N GLY A 112 76.74 -41.04 83.93
CA GLY A 112 76.60 -40.49 82.59
C GLY A 112 76.27 -41.56 81.57
N ILE A 113 75.43 -41.20 80.59
CA ILE A 113 75.13 -41.98 79.39
C ILE A 113 75.46 -41.15 78.13
N ILE A 114 75.96 -41.81 77.08
CA ILE A 114 76.28 -41.21 75.79
C ILE A 114 75.35 -41.80 74.72
N LEU A 115 74.52 -40.99 74.06
CA LEU A 115 73.55 -41.44 73.06
C LEU A 115 73.99 -41.01 71.66
N ASN A 116 74.04 -41.92 70.68
CA ASN A 116 74.37 -41.59 69.29
C ASN A 116 73.16 -40.99 68.55
N ILE A 117 73.35 -39.85 67.89
CA ILE A 117 72.33 -39.10 67.14
C ILE A 117 72.72 -38.80 65.68
N THR A 118 73.76 -39.45 65.16
CA THR A 118 74.34 -39.16 63.83
C THR A 118 73.31 -39.30 62.69
N GLU A 119 72.59 -40.42 62.62
CA GLU A 119 71.56 -40.65 61.58
C GLU A 119 70.42 -39.63 61.65
N ARG A 120 70.01 -39.23 62.87
CA ARG A 120 68.94 -38.24 63.06
C ARG A 120 69.32 -36.89 62.45
N LYS A 121 70.56 -36.44 62.63
CA LYS A 121 71.03 -35.15 62.10
C LYS A 121 71.10 -35.15 60.57
N GLN A 122 71.48 -36.25 59.95
CA GLN A 122 71.53 -36.38 58.49
C GLN A 122 70.11 -36.31 57.89
N ALA A 123 69.17 -37.09 58.43
CA ALA A 123 67.78 -37.06 57.97
C ALA A 123 67.13 -35.67 58.13
N GLU A 124 67.42 -34.97 59.23
CA GLU A 124 66.91 -33.61 59.45
C GLU A 124 67.44 -32.61 58.41
N MET A 125 68.70 -32.77 57.97
CA MET A 125 69.31 -31.92 56.96
C MET A 125 68.68 -32.12 55.58
N GLU A 126 68.39 -33.38 55.19
CA GLU A 126 67.74 -33.72 53.93
C GLU A 126 66.31 -33.17 53.85
N ILE A 127 65.52 -33.32 54.93
CA ILE A 127 64.14 -32.80 55.00
C ILE A 127 64.13 -31.27 54.86
N ARG A 128 65.06 -30.56 55.52
CA ARG A 128 65.16 -29.09 55.39
C ARG A 128 65.48 -28.66 53.97
N HIS A 129 66.30 -29.43 53.25
CA HIS A 129 66.63 -29.16 51.86
C HIS A 129 65.40 -29.34 50.95
N MET A 130 64.66 -30.42 51.12
CA MET A 130 63.42 -30.72 50.36
C MET A 130 62.34 -29.64 50.56
N LEU A 131 62.12 -29.19 51.82
CA LEU A 131 61.16 -28.13 52.14
C LEU A 131 61.47 -26.79 51.46
N ARG A 132 62.75 -26.48 51.18
CA ARG A 132 63.12 -25.24 50.47
C ARG A 132 62.60 -25.26 49.03
N TYR A 133 62.77 -26.37 48.31
CA TYR A 133 62.28 -26.49 46.93
C TYR A 133 60.76 -26.46 46.83
N GLU A 134 60.04 -27.17 47.71
CA GLU A 134 58.57 -27.15 47.73
C GLU A 134 58.02 -25.75 47.97
N LYS A 135 58.61 -24.99 48.90
CA LYS A 135 58.22 -23.61 49.18
C LYS A 135 58.43 -22.70 47.97
N THR A 136 59.55 -22.85 47.26
CA THR A 136 59.85 -22.08 46.04
C THR A 136 58.84 -22.38 44.93
N ILE A 137 58.48 -23.65 44.69
CA ILE A 137 57.47 -24.02 43.69
C ILE A 137 56.11 -23.38 44.02
N ALA A 138 55.69 -23.43 45.28
CA ALA A 138 54.43 -22.82 45.71
C ALA A 138 54.44 -21.29 45.49
N GLN A 139 55.57 -20.63 45.77
CA GLN A 139 55.75 -19.20 45.52
C GLN A 139 55.65 -18.88 44.02
N ILE A 140 56.41 -19.58 43.18
CA ILE A 140 56.37 -19.43 41.71
C ILE A 140 54.94 -19.63 41.19
N SER A 141 54.27 -20.70 41.60
CA SER A 141 52.88 -20.98 41.22
C SER A 141 51.93 -19.85 41.61
N SER A 142 52.05 -19.31 42.82
CA SER A 142 51.17 -18.25 43.32
C SER A 142 51.30 -16.94 42.55
N ARG A 143 52.49 -16.61 42.02
CA ARG A 143 52.70 -15.38 41.22
C ARG A 143 51.78 -15.34 40.00
N PHE A 144 51.58 -16.49 39.37
CA PHE A 144 50.76 -16.60 38.16
C PHE A 144 49.26 -16.73 38.44
N VAL A 145 48.80 -16.71 39.69
CA VAL A 145 47.36 -16.67 40.01
C VAL A 145 46.84 -15.24 40.03
N SER A 146 47.68 -14.24 40.32
CA SER A 146 47.29 -12.83 40.42
C SER A 146 47.39 -12.09 39.08
N LYS A 147 46.69 -10.94 38.96
CA LYS A 147 46.69 -10.04 37.79
C LYS A 147 47.97 -9.18 37.70
N SER A 148 49.12 -9.74 38.05
CA SER A 148 50.42 -9.08 37.94
C SER A 148 50.93 -9.09 36.51
N ASP A 149 51.85 -8.17 36.20
CA ASP A 149 52.61 -8.23 34.95
C ASP A 149 53.34 -9.59 34.88
N ILE A 150 53.03 -10.34 33.84
CA ILE A 150 53.55 -11.69 33.65
C ILE A 150 55.05 -11.71 33.38
N ASP A 151 55.61 -10.67 32.74
CA ASP A 151 57.04 -10.63 32.41
C ASP A 151 57.86 -10.41 33.69
N VAL A 152 57.36 -9.56 34.60
CA VAL A 152 57.90 -9.42 35.97
C VAL A 152 57.82 -10.74 36.72
N SER A 153 56.68 -11.43 36.63
CA SER A 153 56.45 -12.69 37.33
C SER A 153 57.36 -13.82 36.82
N ILE A 154 57.70 -13.84 35.53
CA ILE A 154 58.65 -14.78 34.93
C ILE A 154 60.07 -14.49 35.45
N ASN A 155 60.52 -13.24 35.43
CA ASN A 155 61.85 -12.85 35.92
C ASN A 155 62.05 -13.20 37.40
N ASP A 156 61.07 -12.88 38.26
CA ASP A 156 61.13 -13.23 39.68
C ASP A 156 61.16 -14.75 39.91
N SER A 157 60.50 -15.52 39.04
CA SER A 157 60.50 -16.97 39.12
C SER A 157 61.84 -17.58 38.69
N LEU A 158 62.48 -17.02 37.66
CA LEU A 158 63.85 -17.39 37.28
C LEU A 158 64.84 -17.07 38.41
N ALA A 159 64.67 -15.93 39.09
CA ALA A 159 65.48 -15.55 40.23
C ALA A 159 65.40 -16.54 41.39
N ASP A 160 64.19 -16.96 41.74
CA ASP A 160 63.98 -17.97 42.78
C ASP A 160 64.56 -19.34 42.39
N MET A 161 64.38 -19.74 41.12
CA MET A 161 64.93 -20.98 40.60
C MET A 161 66.45 -20.98 40.64
N GLY A 162 67.10 -19.89 40.22
CA GLY A 162 68.54 -19.75 40.31
C GLY A 162 69.04 -19.78 41.75
N THR A 163 68.39 -19.04 42.65
CA THR A 163 68.75 -18.98 44.06
C THR A 163 68.62 -20.33 44.78
N VAL A 164 67.50 -21.05 44.58
CA VAL A 164 67.27 -22.33 45.26
C VAL A 164 68.15 -23.46 44.71
N SER A 165 68.50 -23.38 43.41
CA SER A 165 69.33 -24.38 42.75
C SER A 165 70.83 -24.13 42.88
N GLY A 166 71.22 -22.95 43.39
CA GLY A 166 72.62 -22.52 43.47
C GLY A 166 73.21 -22.16 42.11
N ALA A 167 72.37 -21.86 41.10
CA ALA A 167 72.83 -21.48 39.77
C ALA A 167 73.32 -20.03 39.74
N ASP A 168 74.39 -19.78 39.00
CA ASP A 168 74.92 -18.44 38.74
C ASP A 168 74.03 -17.63 37.78
N ARG A 169 73.28 -18.33 36.91
CA ARG A 169 72.37 -17.71 35.93
C ARG A 169 71.17 -18.60 35.65
N ALA A 170 69.99 -17.99 35.51
CA ALA A 170 68.75 -18.63 35.13
C ALA A 170 68.07 -17.87 33.98
N TYR A 171 67.63 -18.55 32.93
CA TYR A 171 67.11 -17.87 31.73
C TYR A 171 66.03 -18.68 31.01
N LEU A 172 65.20 -17.99 30.22
CA LEU A 172 64.12 -18.56 29.42
C LEU A 172 64.27 -18.20 27.94
N PHE A 173 64.48 -19.21 27.12
CA PHE A 173 64.38 -19.09 25.66
C PHE A 173 62.98 -19.41 25.18
N LEU A 174 62.45 -18.60 24.28
CA LEU A 174 61.24 -18.91 23.52
C LEU A 174 61.57 -19.09 22.04
N ILE A 175 60.90 -20.05 21.42
CA ILE A 175 61.08 -20.39 20.01
C ILE A 175 59.94 -19.75 19.21
N ARG A 176 60.28 -19.04 18.12
CA ARG A 176 59.33 -18.41 17.20
C ARG A 176 59.54 -18.89 15.76
N GLN A 177 58.69 -18.39 14.85
CA GLN A 177 58.71 -18.73 13.42
C GLN A 177 58.63 -20.24 13.12
N GLY A 178 57.78 -20.97 13.84
CA GLY A 178 57.55 -22.39 13.55
C GLY A 178 58.69 -23.33 13.95
N GLY A 179 59.61 -22.89 14.82
CA GLY A 179 60.63 -23.76 15.39
C GLY A 179 62.07 -23.47 14.95
N THR A 180 62.30 -22.37 14.22
CA THR A 180 63.56 -22.09 13.52
C THR A 180 64.43 -21.04 14.21
N VAL A 181 63.84 -20.13 14.99
CA VAL A 181 64.56 -19.03 15.67
C VAL A 181 64.21 -19.04 17.16
N MET A 182 65.21 -18.85 18.01
CA MET A 182 65.06 -18.77 19.47
C MET A 182 65.63 -17.45 20.02
N ASP A 183 64.96 -16.90 21.01
CA ASP A 183 65.33 -15.65 21.66
C ASP A 183 65.38 -15.85 23.18
N ASN A 184 66.43 -15.33 23.84
CA ASN A 184 66.49 -15.26 25.29
C ASN A 184 65.53 -14.17 25.77
N THR A 185 64.35 -14.55 26.25
CA THR A 185 63.30 -13.56 26.56
C THR A 185 63.39 -12.99 27.97
N HIS A 186 63.93 -13.77 28.91
CA HIS A 186 63.99 -13.42 30.33
C HIS A 186 65.24 -14.06 30.93
N GLU A 187 65.94 -13.33 31.81
CA GLU A 187 67.19 -13.76 32.40
C GLU A 187 67.40 -13.15 33.77
N TRP A 188 67.91 -13.96 34.69
CA TRP A 188 68.38 -13.58 36.01
C TRP A 188 69.82 -14.03 36.19
N CYS A 189 70.65 -13.19 36.82
CA CYS A 189 72.04 -13.49 37.13
C CYS A 189 72.32 -13.26 38.62
N ALA A 190 73.15 -14.10 39.21
CA ALA A 190 73.71 -13.90 40.55
C ALA A 190 74.68 -12.72 40.56
N GLU A 191 74.97 -12.21 41.77
CA GLU A 191 75.87 -11.07 41.95
C GLU A 191 77.28 -11.39 41.40
N GLY A 192 77.79 -10.54 40.51
CA GLY A 192 79.09 -10.71 39.86
C GLY A 192 79.07 -11.48 38.53
N VAL A 193 77.90 -11.93 38.05
CA VAL A 193 77.74 -12.65 36.78
C VAL A 193 77.16 -11.72 35.71
N SER A 194 77.78 -11.68 34.53
CA SER A 194 77.35 -10.81 33.43
C SER A 194 76.14 -11.39 32.67
N PRO A 195 75.07 -10.59 32.44
CA PRO A 195 73.92 -11.02 31.67
C PRO A 195 74.25 -11.19 30.18
N GLN A 196 73.59 -12.15 29.54
CA GLN A 196 73.70 -12.49 28.12
C GLN A 196 72.39 -12.27 27.34
N ILE A 197 71.30 -11.83 28.00
CA ILE A 197 69.99 -11.65 27.38
C ILE A 197 70.05 -10.84 26.09
N HIS A 198 70.78 -9.73 26.03
CA HIS A 198 70.87 -8.92 24.82
C HIS A 198 71.75 -9.51 23.72
N ASN A 199 72.72 -10.38 24.08
CA ASN A 199 73.64 -11.03 23.15
C ASN A 199 73.01 -12.27 22.50
N LEU A 200 72.02 -12.89 23.16
CA LEU A 200 71.41 -14.15 22.76
C LEU A 200 70.01 -13.95 22.17
N GLN A 201 69.92 -13.13 21.13
CA GLN A 201 68.68 -12.85 20.38
C GLN A 201 68.78 -13.38 18.94
N ASN A 202 67.65 -13.77 18.35
CA ASN A 202 67.54 -14.24 16.97
C ASN A 202 68.44 -15.44 16.61
N LEU A 203 68.67 -16.35 17.55
CA LEU A 203 69.56 -17.48 17.32
C LEU A 203 68.88 -18.55 16.45
N PRO A 204 69.53 -19.07 15.39
CA PRO A 204 69.00 -20.20 14.64
C PRO A 204 68.96 -21.47 15.50
N ALA A 205 67.81 -22.17 15.53
CA ALA A 205 67.63 -23.36 16.35
C ALA A 205 68.53 -24.53 15.93
N ASP A 206 68.99 -24.57 14.68
CA ASP A 206 69.94 -25.56 14.16
C ASP A 206 71.39 -25.32 14.60
N MET A 207 71.69 -24.18 15.23
CA MET A 207 73.00 -23.88 15.84
C MET A 207 73.35 -24.84 16.98
N PHE A 208 72.35 -25.45 17.62
CA PHE A 208 72.52 -26.45 18.69
C PHE A 208 71.77 -27.74 18.36
N PRO A 209 72.24 -28.55 17.39
CA PRO A 209 71.50 -29.69 16.88
C PRO A 209 71.34 -30.82 17.91
N TRP A 210 72.37 -31.09 18.74
CA TRP A 210 72.29 -32.11 19.78
C TRP A 210 71.34 -31.69 20.89
N TRP A 211 71.45 -30.42 21.29
CA TRP A 211 70.62 -29.80 22.31
C TRP A 211 69.13 -29.82 21.93
N MET A 212 68.80 -29.32 20.74
CA MET A 212 67.43 -29.24 20.26
C MET A 212 66.83 -30.62 20.01
N SER A 213 67.64 -31.62 19.62
CA SER A 213 67.19 -33.01 19.49
C SER A 213 66.70 -33.56 20.83
N LYS A 214 67.44 -33.32 21.92
CA LYS A 214 67.04 -33.73 23.28
C LYS A 214 65.80 -33.00 23.77
N LEU A 215 65.77 -31.67 23.63
CA LEU A 215 64.63 -30.87 24.09
C LEU A 215 63.34 -31.19 23.34
N ARG A 216 63.40 -31.48 22.03
CA ARG A 216 62.21 -31.90 21.24
C ARG A 216 61.67 -33.26 21.68
N LYS A 217 62.49 -34.13 22.27
CA LYS A 217 62.07 -35.39 22.90
C LYS A 217 61.55 -35.20 24.33
N GLY A 218 61.59 -33.97 24.85
CA GLY A 218 61.22 -33.66 26.24
C GLY A 218 62.30 -34.07 27.26
N GLU A 219 63.52 -34.37 26.81
CA GLU A 219 64.62 -34.77 27.69
C GLU A 219 65.27 -33.55 28.35
N PHE A 220 65.70 -33.74 29.59
CA PHE A 220 66.47 -32.76 30.35
C PHE A 220 67.94 -32.87 29.94
N ILE A 221 68.62 -31.74 29.81
CA ILE A 221 70.05 -31.70 29.55
C ILE A 221 70.73 -31.35 30.87
N HIS A 222 71.35 -32.33 31.50
CA HIS A 222 72.12 -32.15 32.73
C HIS A 222 73.58 -32.42 32.45
N ILE A 223 74.43 -31.41 32.62
CA ILE A 223 75.87 -31.45 32.36
C ILE A 223 76.59 -30.99 33.62
N SER A 224 77.21 -31.93 34.32
CA SER A 224 77.94 -31.64 35.56
C SER A 224 79.32 -31.01 35.34
N ASP A 225 79.87 -31.18 34.14
CA ASP A 225 81.17 -30.66 33.73
C ASP A 225 81.20 -30.49 32.20
N VAL A 226 81.14 -29.25 31.73
CA VAL A 226 81.13 -28.90 30.30
C VAL A 226 82.39 -29.40 29.59
N SER A 227 83.53 -29.51 30.29
CA SER A 227 84.76 -30.03 29.68
C SER A 227 84.68 -31.52 29.30
N LYS A 228 83.72 -32.26 29.88
CA LYS A 228 83.53 -33.71 29.70
C LYS A 228 82.30 -34.07 28.87
N MET A 229 81.78 -33.12 28.10
CA MET A 229 80.62 -33.37 27.23
C MET A 229 80.91 -34.43 26.15
N PRO A 230 79.88 -35.17 25.70
CA PRO A 230 80.03 -36.17 24.63
C PRO A 230 80.59 -35.57 23.34
N ALA A 231 81.31 -36.38 22.56
CA ALA A 231 81.89 -35.94 21.28
C ALA A 231 80.84 -35.45 20.26
N GLU A 232 79.60 -35.93 20.38
CA GLU A 232 78.46 -35.56 19.53
C GLU A 232 77.95 -34.13 19.78
N SER A 233 78.31 -33.51 20.91
CA SER A 233 77.87 -32.17 21.32
C SER A 233 79.01 -31.14 21.29
N LYS A 234 80.00 -31.32 20.41
CA LYS A 234 81.21 -30.48 20.36
C LYS A 234 80.91 -29.02 20.00
N ALA A 235 79.95 -28.78 19.10
CA ALA A 235 79.54 -27.43 18.73
C ALA A 235 78.91 -26.67 19.91
N GLU A 236 78.03 -27.35 20.66
CA GLU A 236 77.47 -26.85 21.91
C GLU A 236 78.57 -26.60 22.95
N GLN A 237 79.50 -27.53 23.11
CA GLN A 237 80.60 -27.45 24.07
C GLN A 237 81.48 -26.20 23.84
N GLU A 238 81.86 -25.90 22.60
CA GLU A 238 82.66 -24.71 22.27
C GLU A 238 81.90 -23.41 22.60
N ILE A 239 80.61 -23.34 22.33
CA ILE A 239 79.77 -22.16 22.61
C ILE A 239 79.55 -21.96 24.11
N LEU A 240 79.37 -23.04 24.87
CA LEU A 240 79.21 -22.98 26.32
C LEU A 240 80.53 -22.58 27.01
N GLN A 241 81.67 -23.08 26.52
CA GLN A 241 83.00 -22.71 27.03
C GLN A 241 83.34 -21.24 26.75
N ASN A 242 82.97 -20.71 25.58
CA ASN A 242 83.15 -19.29 25.26
C ASN A 242 82.34 -18.35 26.17
N GLN A 243 81.34 -18.88 26.87
CA GLN A 243 80.53 -18.16 27.87
C GLN A 243 80.94 -18.48 29.32
N ASP A 244 82.11 -19.11 29.50
CA ASP A 244 82.66 -19.55 30.79
C ASP A 244 81.74 -20.50 31.58
N ILE A 245 80.81 -21.19 30.91
CA ILE A 245 79.88 -22.12 31.56
C ILE A 245 80.63 -23.41 31.91
N LYS A 246 80.60 -23.78 33.20
CA LYS A 246 81.28 -24.95 33.76
C LYS A 246 80.35 -26.15 33.97
N SER A 247 79.10 -25.89 34.35
CA SER A 247 78.05 -26.91 34.48
C SER A 247 76.69 -26.27 34.24
N LEU A 248 75.70 -27.06 33.81
CA LEU A 248 74.38 -26.53 33.48
C LEU A 248 73.26 -27.58 33.52
N LEU A 249 72.05 -27.08 33.70
CA LEU A 249 70.80 -27.82 33.64
C LEU A 249 69.80 -27.09 32.74
N VAL A 250 69.31 -27.77 31.71
CA VAL A 250 68.33 -27.20 30.78
C VAL A 250 67.10 -28.07 30.69
N MET A 251 65.95 -27.41 30.77
CA MET A 251 64.63 -28.02 30.90
C MET A 251 63.71 -27.52 29.79
N PRO A 252 63.00 -28.41 29.08
CA PRO A 252 62.08 -28.01 28.04
C PRO A 252 60.84 -27.31 28.64
N VAL A 253 60.36 -26.29 27.93
CA VAL A 253 59.06 -25.64 28.17
C VAL A 253 58.11 -26.09 27.05
N VAL A 254 57.09 -26.86 27.43
CA VAL A 254 56.14 -27.47 26.48
C VAL A 254 54.77 -26.83 26.64
N ILE A 255 54.18 -26.40 25.52
CA ILE A 255 52.82 -25.85 25.46
C ILE A 255 52.02 -26.71 24.48
N LYS A 256 50.91 -27.31 24.93
CA LYS A 256 50.07 -28.23 24.14
C LYS A 256 50.84 -29.34 23.40
N GLY A 257 51.81 -29.94 24.09
CA GLY A 257 52.63 -31.03 23.51
C GLY A 257 53.68 -30.59 22.49
N THR A 258 53.84 -29.29 22.25
CA THR A 258 54.89 -28.74 21.38
C THR A 258 55.95 -28.01 22.21
N LEU A 259 57.23 -28.20 21.85
CA LEU A 259 58.33 -27.45 22.46
C LEU A 259 58.17 -25.96 22.13
N ALA A 260 57.84 -25.15 23.14
CA ALA A 260 57.68 -23.71 23.02
C ALA A 260 58.97 -22.94 23.35
N GLY A 261 59.88 -23.57 24.09
CA GLY A 261 61.08 -22.93 24.62
C GLY A 261 61.83 -23.85 25.57
N PHE A 262 62.79 -23.29 26.31
CA PHE A 262 63.50 -23.98 27.39
C PHE A 262 63.97 -23.01 28.47
N ILE A 263 64.11 -23.53 29.69
CA ILE A 263 64.71 -22.83 30.82
C ILE A 263 66.10 -23.42 31.06
N GLY A 264 67.11 -22.58 31.14
CA GLY A 264 68.46 -22.99 31.50
C GLY A 264 68.89 -22.44 32.86
N LEU A 265 69.70 -23.23 33.56
CA LEU A 265 70.36 -22.91 34.82
C LEU A 265 71.85 -23.21 34.65
N ASP A 266 72.71 -22.19 34.69
CA ASP A 266 74.14 -22.33 34.44
C ASP A 266 74.95 -21.99 35.69
N ASN A 267 76.10 -22.67 35.84
CA ASN A 267 77.18 -22.25 36.73
C ASN A 267 78.40 -21.86 35.89
N VAL A 268 78.91 -20.66 36.13
CA VAL A 268 80.14 -20.12 35.52
C VAL A 268 81.30 -20.11 36.52
N SER A 269 81.00 -20.10 37.81
CA SER A 269 81.99 -20.04 38.89
C SER A 269 82.53 -21.43 39.27
N THR A 270 81.68 -22.45 39.36
CA THR A 270 82.04 -23.82 39.78
C THR A 270 81.44 -24.91 38.89
N THR A 271 82.05 -26.11 38.90
CA THR A 271 81.36 -27.33 38.46
C THR A 271 80.42 -27.82 39.57
N GLY A 272 79.31 -28.45 39.21
CA GLY A 272 78.30 -28.91 40.16
C GLY A 272 77.36 -29.92 39.55
N GLU A 273 76.60 -30.64 40.40
CA GLU A 273 75.63 -31.64 39.97
C GLU A 273 74.30 -31.41 40.69
N TRP A 274 73.20 -31.45 39.92
CA TRP A 274 71.85 -31.39 40.49
C TRP A 274 71.31 -32.79 40.73
N SER A 275 70.88 -33.09 41.96
CA SER A 275 70.35 -34.41 42.31
C SER A 275 69.06 -34.75 41.53
N ASN A 276 68.80 -36.04 41.29
CA ASN A 276 67.58 -36.50 40.60
C ASN A 276 66.28 -36.03 41.28
N HIS A 277 66.31 -35.84 42.61
CA HIS A 277 65.18 -35.31 43.35
C HIS A 277 64.95 -33.82 43.04
N ASN A 278 66.01 -33.03 42.94
CA ASN A 278 65.95 -31.61 42.56
C ASN A 278 65.44 -31.44 41.11
N LEU A 279 65.83 -32.33 40.20
CA LEU A 279 65.39 -32.30 38.80
C LEU A 279 63.86 -32.44 38.66
N SER A 280 63.26 -33.32 39.46
CA SER A 280 61.82 -33.56 39.44
C SER A 280 61.03 -32.34 39.93
N LEU A 281 61.57 -31.60 40.90
CA LEU A 281 60.96 -30.39 41.44
C LEU A 281 61.09 -29.20 40.47
N LEU A 282 62.25 -29.02 39.84
CA LEU A 282 62.47 -27.95 38.85
C LEU A 282 61.65 -28.15 37.57
N ARG A 283 61.32 -29.40 37.21
CA ARG A 283 60.37 -29.71 36.12
C ARG A 283 59.01 -29.06 36.32
N VAL A 284 58.49 -29.07 37.55
CA VAL A 284 57.18 -28.47 37.85
C VAL A 284 57.21 -26.96 37.56
N CYS A 285 58.33 -26.29 37.84
CA CYS A 285 58.49 -24.87 37.51
C CYS A 285 58.44 -24.60 36.00
N SER A 286 59.04 -25.46 35.17
CA SER A 286 59.00 -25.28 33.70
C SER A 286 57.60 -25.44 33.13
N GLU A 287 56.80 -26.35 33.69
CA GLU A 287 55.39 -26.55 33.33
C GLU A 287 54.52 -25.36 33.76
N ILE A 288 54.73 -24.82 34.97
CA ILE A 288 54.01 -23.62 35.47
C ILE A 288 54.28 -22.43 34.55
N LEU A 289 55.54 -22.16 34.22
CA LEU A 289 55.93 -21.06 33.34
C LEU A 289 55.37 -21.23 31.92
N GLY A 290 55.38 -22.45 31.37
CA GLY A 290 54.77 -22.75 30.08
C GLY A 290 53.28 -22.42 30.02
N ASN A 291 52.50 -22.82 31.04
CA ASN A 291 51.07 -22.53 31.11
C ASN A 291 50.77 -21.04 31.25
N ALA A 292 51.57 -20.30 32.03
CA ALA A 292 51.41 -18.86 32.17
C ALA A 292 51.61 -18.14 30.82
N ILE A 293 52.63 -18.53 30.06
CA ILE A 293 52.92 -17.95 28.74
C ILE A 293 51.79 -18.22 27.74
N GLU A 294 51.19 -19.42 27.77
CA GLU A 294 50.02 -19.73 26.94
C GLU A 294 48.84 -18.79 27.26
N ARG A 295 48.56 -18.60 28.55
CA ARG A 295 47.46 -17.74 29.00
C ARG A 295 47.60 -16.31 28.49
N LYS A 296 48.80 -15.71 28.56
CA LYS A 296 49.07 -14.36 28.03
C LYS A 296 48.75 -14.27 26.53
N ARG A 297 49.22 -15.25 25.74
CA ARG A 297 48.96 -15.29 24.28
C ARG A 297 47.47 -15.36 23.95
N ALA A 298 46.68 -16.08 24.75
CA ALA A 298 45.23 -16.16 24.57
C ALA A 298 44.51 -14.84 24.88
N GLU A 299 44.91 -14.15 25.95
CA GLU A 299 44.34 -12.85 26.36
C GLU A 299 44.55 -11.76 25.28
N ASP A 300 45.76 -11.66 24.73
CA ASP A 300 46.09 -10.69 23.68
C ASP A 300 45.21 -10.89 22.44
N THR A 301 44.96 -12.14 22.07
CA THR A 301 44.12 -12.52 20.92
C THR A 301 42.66 -12.10 21.14
N ILE A 302 42.13 -12.28 22.36
CA ILE A 302 40.76 -11.86 22.71
C ILE A 302 40.62 -10.33 22.66
N CYS A 303 41.61 -9.58 23.13
CA CYS A 303 41.56 -8.12 23.12
C CYS A 303 41.46 -7.55 21.69
N GLN A 304 42.16 -8.17 20.74
CA GLN A 304 42.08 -7.78 19.33
C GLN A 304 40.69 -8.05 18.72
N SER A 305 40.07 -9.20 19.04
CA SER A 305 38.75 -9.55 18.50
C SER A 305 37.63 -8.64 19.01
N VAL A 306 37.67 -8.24 20.29
CA VAL A 306 36.72 -7.29 20.89
C VAL A 306 36.79 -5.92 20.22
N THR A 307 37.98 -5.47 19.83
CA THR A 307 38.17 -4.19 19.15
C THR A 307 37.57 -4.21 17.75
N HIS A 308 37.74 -5.31 17.02
CA HIS A 308 37.12 -5.50 15.69
C HIS A 308 35.58 -5.56 15.77
N ALA A 309 35.03 -6.24 16.78
CA ALA A 309 33.58 -6.34 16.99
C ALA A 309 32.92 -4.96 17.27
N LYS A 310 33.62 -4.07 18.00
CA LYS A 310 33.13 -2.69 18.24
C LYS A 310 33.04 -1.86 16.96
N ALA A 311 33.98 -2.02 16.02
CA ALA A 311 33.94 -1.32 14.74
C ALA A 311 32.77 -1.80 13.84
N LEU A 312 32.52 -3.11 13.80
CA LEU A 312 31.37 -3.69 13.08
C LEU A 312 30.03 -3.24 13.66
N ALA A 313 29.91 -3.10 14.98
CA ALA A 313 28.69 -2.62 15.63
C ALA A 313 28.30 -1.20 15.18
N SER A 314 29.28 -0.30 14.98
CA SER A 314 29.03 1.06 14.48
C SER A 314 28.55 1.09 13.03
N ILE A 315 29.10 0.23 12.17
CA ILE A 315 28.68 0.10 10.76
C ILE A 315 27.25 -0.45 10.69
N ASN A 316 26.95 -1.48 11.47
CA ASN A 316 25.60 -2.04 11.52
C ASN A 316 24.57 -1.02 12.02
N ALA A 317 24.89 -0.23 13.04
CA ALA A 317 23.99 0.81 13.54
C ALA A 317 23.62 1.86 12.46
N GLN A 318 24.60 2.25 11.62
CA GLN A 318 24.35 3.17 10.50
C GLN A 318 23.46 2.52 9.43
N LEU A 319 23.76 1.29 9.01
CA LEU A 319 22.95 0.53 8.07
C LEU A 319 21.50 0.33 8.56
N TYR A 320 21.31 0.07 9.86
CA TYR A 320 19.97 -0.02 10.45
C TYR A 320 19.22 1.31 10.38
N SER A 321 19.89 2.43 10.67
CA SER A 321 19.29 3.76 10.58
C SER A 321 18.87 4.11 9.14
N ASP A 322 19.72 3.84 8.16
CA ASP A 322 19.44 4.14 6.75
C ASP A 322 18.30 3.26 6.22
N ASN A 323 18.31 1.95 6.52
CA ASN A 323 17.21 1.05 6.19
C ASN A 323 15.89 1.47 6.84
N LEU A 324 15.92 1.90 8.11
CA LEU A 324 14.72 2.36 8.82
C LEU A 324 14.13 3.61 8.13
N ARG A 325 14.97 4.57 7.73
CA ARG A 325 14.54 5.77 7.01
C ARG A 325 13.94 5.44 5.64
N GLN A 326 14.55 4.51 4.91
CA GLN A 326 14.03 4.03 3.62
C GLN A 326 12.68 3.34 3.80
N MET A 327 12.53 2.49 4.82
CA MET A 327 11.28 1.80 5.14
C MET A 327 10.16 2.77 5.53
N GLN A 328 10.46 3.81 6.33
CA GLN A 328 9.51 4.87 6.66
C GLN A 328 9.03 5.61 5.40
N THR A 329 9.95 5.95 4.49
CA THR A 329 9.63 6.63 3.23
C THR A 329 8.71 5.77 2.35
N ILE A 330 9.04 4.49 2.15
CA ILE A 330 8.21 3.56 1.37
C ILE A 330 6.83 3.38 2.01
N THR A 331 6.76 3.27 3.34
CA THR A 331 5.48 3.11 4.06
C THR A 331 4.58 4.34 3.89
N ALA A 332 5.15 5.55 3.99
CA ALA A 332 4.42 6.79 3.78
C ALA A 332 3.92 6.92 2.32
N LEU A 333 4.75 6.54 1.34
CA LEU A 333 4.35 6.53 -0.08
C LEU A 333 3.28 5.49 -0.37
N TYR A 334 3.35 4.30 0.24
CA TYR A 334 2.32 3.28 0.13
C TYR A 334 0.98 3.77 0.70
N ALA A 335 1.00 4.39 1.89
CA ALA A 335 -0.19 4.98 2.49
C ALA A 335 -0.78 6.12 1.64
N SER A 336 0.08 6.96 1.04
CA SER A 336 -0.35 7.97 0.08
C SER A 336 -0.96 7.34 -1.17
N ALA A 337 -0.33 6.34 -1.78
CA ALA A 337 -0.85 5.65 -2.96
C ALA A 337 -2.24 5.01 -2.71
N GLN A 338 -2.48 4.46 -1.51
CA GLN A 338 -3.81 3.98 -1.13
C GLN A 338 -4.87 5.09 -1.10
N ARG A 339 -4.53 6.27 -0.57
CA ARG A 339 -5.44 7.43 -0.55
C ARG A 339 -5.68 7.97 -1.95
N LEU A 340 -4.64 8.04 -2.79
CA LEU A 340 -4.77 8.40 -4.20
C LEU A 340 -5.73 7.49 -4.96
N ALA A 341 -5.78 6.20 -4.63
CA ALA A 341 -6.69 5.26 -5.27
C ALA A 341 -8.17 5.44 -4.86
N GLN A 342 -8.42 6.01 -3.67
CA GLN A 342 -9.75 6.17 -3.08
C GLN A 342 -10.36 7.55 -3.33
N ASN A 343 -9.54 8.61 -3.37
CA ASN A 343 -10.05 9.95 -3.63
C ASN A 343 -10.41 10.11 -5.12
N LEU A 344 -11.60 10.63 -5.39
CA LEU A 344 -12.12 10.83 -6.74
C LEU A 344 -12.14 12.31 -7.15
N ASN A 345 -11.81 13.22 -6.23
CA ASN A 345 -11.76 14.65 -6.48
C ASN A 345 -10.37 15.06 -6.98
N GLN A 346 -10.29 15.53 -8.22
CA GLN A 346 -9.02 15.90 -8.86
C GLN A 346 -8.25 16.98 -8.08
N ARG A 347 -8.96 17.94 -7.49
CA ARG A 347 -8.35 19.05 -6.75
C ARG A 347 -7.71 18.56 -5.46
N GLU A 348 -8.47 17.80 -4.67
CA GLU A 348 -8.00 17.25 -3.39
C GLU A 348 -6.82 16.29 -3.61
N LEU A 349 -6.88 15.46 -4.66
CA LEU A 349 -5.77 14.60 -5.07
C LEU A 349 -4.51 15.43 -5.38
N ALA A 350 -4.62 16.49 -6.18
CA ALA A 350 -3.47 17.33 -6.54
C ALA A 350 -2.84 18.01 -5.30
N GLU A 351 -3.67 18.49 -4.37
CA GLU A 351 -3.23 19.06 -3.10
C GLU A 351 -2.54 18.01 -2.21
N GLU A 352 -3.06 16.79 -2.16
CA GLU A 352 -2.46 15.68 -1.41
C GLU A 352 -1.12 15.22 -2.00
N ILE A 353 -1.03 15.12 -3.33
CA ILE A 353 0.22 14.74 -4.03
C ILE A 353 1.33 15.73 -3.70
N THR A 354 1.04 17.03 -3.84
CA THR A 354 2.03 18.09 -3.59
C THR A 354 2.43 18.15 -2.12
N ARG A 355 1.49 17.98 -1.19
CA ARG A 355 1.78 17.90 0.24
C ARG A 355 2.65 16.70 0.61
N THR A 356 2.28 15.50 0.11
CA THR A 356 3.06 14.27 0.33
C THR A 356 4.50 14.46 -0.14
N CYS A 357 4.70 15.11 -1.28
CA CYS A 357 6.05 15.35 -1.78
C CYS A 357 6.90 16.19 -0.82
N VAL A 358 6.34 17.26 -0.25
CA VAL A 358 7.06 18.13 0.72
C VAL A 358 7.28 17.40 2.05
N GLU A 359 6.26 16.75 2.60
CA GLU A 359 6.31 16.12 3.93
C GLU A 359 7.15 14.84 3.96
N VAL A 360 7.09 14.02 2.90
CA VAL A 360 7.76 12.71 2.85
C VAL A 360 9.14 12.82 2.21
N PHE A 361 9.26 13.48 1.05
CA PHE A 361 10.56 13.62 0.40
C PHE A 361 11.40 14.75 0.98
N GLY A 362 10.82 15.68 1.75
CA GLY A 362 11.54 16.77 2.40
C GLY A 362 11.98 17.88 1.45
N VAL A 363 11.29 18.03 0.31
CA VAL A 363 11.50 19.16 -0.62
C VAL A 363 10.85 20.42 -0.07
N ARG A 364 11.37 21.59 -0.44
CA ARG A 364 10.87 22.88 0.05
C ARG A 364 9.57 23.32 -0.61
N LEU A 365 9.38 22.94 -1.88
CA LEU A 365 8.18 23.26 -2.65
C LEU A 365 7.90 22.12 -3.62
N ALA A 366 6.63 21.76 -3.73
CA ALA A 366 6.11 20.89 -4.77
C ALA A 366 4.93 21.56 -5.45
N TRP A 367 4.86 21.47 -6.78
CA TRP A 367 3.67 21.87 -7.52
C TRP A 367 3.42 20.97 -8.71
N LEU A 368 2.14 20.85 -9.07
CA LEU A 368 1.68 19.93 -10.09
C LEU A 368 0.97 20.71 -11.20
N GLY A 369 1.37 20.46 -12.44
CA GLY A 369 0.83 21.12 -13.63
C GLY A 369 0.32 20.12 -14.66
N ARG A 370 -0.76 20.49 -15.34
CA ARG A 370 -1.36 19.74 -16.46
C ARG A 370 -0.95 20.34 -17.79
N ALA A 371 -0.55 19.51 -18.74
CA ALA A 371 -0.29 19.95 -20.11
C ALA A 371 -1.62 20.16 -20.85
N GLU A 372 -1.81 21.33 -21.44
CA GLU A 372 -2.98 21.66 -22.26
C GLU A 372 -2.63 21.56 -23.76
N GLU A 373 -3.65 21.45 -24.62
CA GLU A 373 -3.48 21.29 -26.07
C GLU A 373 -2.79 22.50 -26.73
N ASP A 374 -3.02 23.71 -26.20
CA ASP A 374 -2.43 24.99 -26.65
C ASP A 374 -0.95 25.18 -26.26
N LYS A 375 -0.34 24.11 -25.75
CA LYS A 375 1.03 24.03 -25.26
C LYS A 375 1.31 24.79 -23.97
N SER A 376 0.27 25.28 -23.27
CA SER A 376 0.40 25.82 -21.92
C SER A 376 0.43 24.72 -20.87
N VAL A 377 0.89 25.04 -19.66
CA VAL A 377 0.80 24.16 -18.50
C VAL A 377 -0.07 24.84 -17.44
N ARG A 378 -1.24 24.27 -17.16
CA ARG A 378 -2.17 24.74 -16.14
C ARG A 378 -1.75 24.22 -14.76
N LEU A 379 -1.57 25.13 -13.81
CA LEU A 379 -1.32 24.77 -12.41
C LEU A 379 -2.57 24.11 -11.79
N LEU A 380 -2.41 22.91 -11.23
CA LEU A 380 -3.49 22.20 -10.52
C LEU A 380 -3.41 22.40 -9.00
N ALA A 381 -2.22 22.27 -8.42
CA ALA A 381 -1.99 22.48 -6.99
C ALA A 381 -0.52 22.79 -6.69
N HIS A 382 -0.25 23.36 -5.52
CA HIS A 382 1.08 23.50 -4.96
C HIS A 382 1.06 23.44 -3.44
N TYR A 383 2.21 23.08 -2.86
CA TYR A 383 2.43 23.07 -1.42
C TYR A 383 3.89 23.45 -1.12
N PRO A 384 4.17 24.33 -0.15
CA PRO A 384 3.23 25.04 0.75
C PRO A 384 2.29 26.05 0.06
N LEU A 385 1.13 26.33 0.65
CA LEU A 385 0.05 27.17 0.07
C LEU A 385 0.38 28.67 0.04
N ASP A 386 1.31 29.12 0.88
CA ASP A 386 1.79 30.50 0.98
C ASP A 386 2.83 30.85 -0.10
N SER A 387 3.38 29.85 -0.79
CA SER A 387 4.31 30.08 -1.90
C SER A 387 3.60 30.68 -3.11
N LYS A 388 3.97 31.91 -3.49
CA LYS A 388 3.46 32.58 -4.69
C LYS A 388 4.23 32.23 -5.97
N TYR A 389 5.31 31.45 -5.88
CA TYR A 389 6.18 31.18 -7.01
C TYR A 389 5.47 30.53 -8.21
N PRO A 390 4.70 29.42 -8.05
CA PRO A 390 4.07 28.74 -9.18
C PRO A 390 3.05 29.61 -9.94
N GLN A 391 2.43 30.57 -9.26
CA GLN A 391 1.40 31.46 -9.81
C GLN A 391 2.00 32.61 -10.65
N LYS A 392 3.28 32.94 -10.44
CA LYS A 392 4.00 34.01 -11.18
C LYS A 392 4.56 33.53 -12.52
N LEU A 393 4.51 32.23 -12.81
CA LEU A 393 5.19 31.63 -13.96
C LEU A 393 4.23 31.51 -15.15
N THR A 394 4.68 31.97 -16.32
CA THR A 394 4.07 31.58 -17.60
C THR A 394 4.69 30.25 -18.04
N LEU A 395 3.99 29.15 -17.76
CA LEU A 395 4.48 27.79 -18.01
C LEU A 395 4.00 27.28 -19.37
N ARG A 396 4.95 26.82 -20.20
CA ARG A 396 4.68 26.22 -21.51
C ARG A 396 5.47 24.92 -21.64
N TRP A 397 5.10 24.08 -22.60
CA TRP A 397 5.84 22.86 -22.92
C TRP A 397 6.26 22.78 -24.41
N ASP A 398 6.16 23.87 -25.15
CA ASP A 398 6.75 24.05 -26.48
C ASP A 398 8.26 24.42 -26.41
N ASP A 399 8.87 24.71 -27.56
CA ASP A 399 10.28 25.09 -27.66
C ASP A 399 10.56 26.58 -27.38
N SER A 400 9.57 27.32 -26.88
CA SER A 400 9.74 28.71 -26.43
C SER A 400 10.70 28.81 -25.25
N PRO A 401 11.27 30.00 -24.94
CA PRO A 401 12.11 30.18 -23.76
C PRO A 401 11.45 29.72 -22.44
N GLN A 402 10.12 29.85 -22.36
CA GLN A 402 9.30 29.41 -21.23
C GLN A 402 9.15 27.88 -21.17
N GLY A 403 9.15 27.19 -22.31
CA GLY A 403 9.05 25.73 -22.38
C GLY A 403 10.37 24.97 -22.42
N ARG A 404 11.51 25.64 -22.46
CA ARG A 404 12.85 25.03 -22.37
C ARG A 404 13.31 24.70 -20.94
N GLY A 405 12.51 25.04 -19.93
CA GLY A 405 12.80 24.69 -18.53
C GLY A 405 12.60 23.21 -18.19
N PRO A 406 12.96 22.79 -16.98
CA PRO A 406 12.82 21.40 -16.52
C PRO A 406 11.43 20.82 -16.76
N THR A 407 10.37 21.58 -16.43
CA THR A 407 8.97 21.18 -16.63
C THR A 407 8.64 20.85 -18.09
N GLY A 408 8.87 21.81 -19.01
CA GLY A 408 8.54 21.62 -20.42
C GLY A 408 9.36 20.50 -21.07
N ARG A 409 10.65 20.39 -20.69
CA ARG A 409 11.50 19.29 -21.14
C ARG A 409 11.00 17.94 -20.65
N ALA A 410 10.66 17.80 -19.37
CA ALA A 410 10.12 16.56 -18.81
C ALA A 410 8.83 16.13 -19.54
N ILE A 411 7.93 17.09 -19.83
CA ILE A 411 6.70 16.82 -20.59
C ILE A 411 7.02 16.29 -22.00
N ARG A 412 7.98 16.91 -22.71
CA ARG A 412 8.36 16.53 -24.08
C ARG A 412 9.12 15.21 -24.16
N CYS A 413 10.07 14.96 -23.25
CA CYS A 413 10.91 13.77 -23.32
C CYS A 413 10.30 12.54 -22.64
N GLY A 414 9.29 12.72 -21.77
CA GLY A 414 8.70 11.62 -21.00
C GLY A 414 9.64 11.03 -19.95
N SER A 415 10.71 11.74 -19.57
CA SER A 415 11.67 11.33 -18.54
C SER A 415 11.89 12.43 -17.50
N PRO A 416 12.28 12.09 -16.25
CA PRO A 416 12.65 13.08 -15.24
C PRO A 416 13.76 14.02 -15.74
N VAL A 417 13.63 15.31 -15.44
CA VAL A 417 14.66 16.32 -15.71
C VAL A 417 15.10 16.92 -14.39
N VAL A 418 16.35 16.66 -14.00
CA VAL A 418 16.96 17.11 -12.74
C VAL A 418 17.98 18.20 -13.02
N SER A 419 18.02 19.19 -12.13
CA SER A 419 19.03 20.24 -12.06
C SER A 419 19.63 20.22 -10.65
N ASP A 420 20.76 19.53 -10.49
CA ASP A 420 21.45 19.35 -9.20
C ASP A 420 21.99 20.66 -8.61
N ASP A 421 22.33 21.61 -9.48
CA ASP A 421 22.70 22.95 -9.12
C ASP A 421 22.16 23.95 -10.16
N ILE A 422 21.12 24.70 -9.74
CA ILE A 422 20.47 25.73 -10.57
C ILE A 422 21.45 26.87 -10.88
N ALA A 423 22.45 27.12 -10.01
CA ALA A 423 23.43 28.18 -10.20
C ALA A 423 24.47 27.83 -11.28
N SER A 424 24.83 26.55 -11.48
CA SER A 424 25.77 26.12 -12.52
C SER A 424 25.12 25.72 -13.85
N ALA A 425 23.78 25.65 -13.92
CA ALA A 425 23.07 25.36 -15.16
C ALA A 425 23.41 26.39 -16.27
N ALA A 426 23.89 25.89 -17.41
CA ALA A 426 24.58 26.67 -18.46
C ALA A 426 23.75 27.75 -19.20
N ASN A 427 22.47 27.95 -18.88
CA ASN A 427 21.57 28.83 -19.65
C ASN A 427 20.93 29.94 -18.80
N ASN A 428 21.08 31.20 -19.23
CA ASN A 428 20.36 32.37 -18.70
C ASN A 428 18.91 32.36 -19.18
N THR A 429 18.05 31.61 -18.49
CA THR A 429 16.66 31.36 -18.89
C THR A 429 15.68 31.95 -17.88
N PRO A 430 14.48 32.41 -18.30
CA PRO A 430 13.52 33.09 -17.41
C PRO A 430 13.17 32.31 -16.15
N TRP A 431 13.13 30.97 -16.24
CA TRP A 431 12.86 30.10 -15.10
C TRP A 431 14.01 30.05 -14.08
N ARG A 432 15.28 30.11 -14.52
CA ARG A 432 16.45 30.09 -13.62
C ARG A 432 16.50 31.31 -12.71
N THR A 433 16.28 32.50 -13.29
CA THR A 433 16.24 33.76 -12.53
C THR A 433 15.11 33.75 -11.50
N ALA A 434 13.94 33.24 -11.87
CA ALA A 434 12.80 33.13 -10.97
C ALA A 434 13.03 32.12 -9.83
N GLN A 435 13.72 31.00 -10.09
CA GLN A 435 14.03 29.99 -9.07
C GLN A 435 15.08 30.46 -8.06
N LEU A 436 16.14 31.12 -8.53
CA LEU A 436 17.20 31.67 -7.66
C LEU A 436 16.66 32.80 -6.77
N ALA A 437 15.72 33.61 -7.28
CA ALA A 437 15.08 34.68 -6.51
C ALA A 437 14.27 34.16 -5.30
N GLU A 438 13.77 32.93 -5.36
CA GLU A 438 13.03 32.28 -4.26
C GLU A 438 13.97 31.43 -3.35
N GLY A 439 15.27 31.37 -3.68
CA GLY A 439 16.30 30.69 -2.89
C GLY A 439 16.37 29.18 -3.08
N PHE A 440 15.99 28.67 -4.26
CA PHE A 440 16.16 27.25 -4.61
C PHE A 440 17.55 26.97 -5.18
N CYS A 441 18.16 25.87 -4.74
CA CYS A 441 19.48 25.42 -5.17
C CYS A 441 19.43 24.25 -6.14
N SER A 442 18.40 23.38 -6.03
CA SER A 442 18.16 22.29 -6.97
C SER A 442 16.67 22.15 -7.31
N SER A 443 16.39 21.59 -8.49
CA SER A 443 15.01 21.32 -8.94
C SER A 443 14.92 20.03 -9.73
N ALA A 444 13.76 19.38 -9.69
CA ALA A 444 13.47 18.20 -10.48
C ALA A 444 12.03 18.26 -11.00
N ALA A 445 11.86 17.96 -12.29
CA ALA A 445 10.57 17.86 -12.94
C ALA A 445 10.33 16.42 -13.38
N PHE A 446 9.25 15.83 -12.90
CA PHE A 446 8.84 14.46 -13.16
C PHE A 446 7.62 14.48 -14.09
N PRO A 447 7.65 13.79 -15.24
CA PRO A 447 6.51 13.70 -16.12
C PRO A 447 5.40 12.84 -15.49
N LEU A 448 4.16 13.33 -15.58
CA LEU A 448 2.97 12.59 -15.19
C LEU A 448 2.49 11.79 -16.40
N ILE A 449 2.83 10.51 -16.45
CA ILE A 449 2.55 9.66 -17.61
C ILE A 449 1.47 8.66 -17.24
N SER A 450 0.45 8.53 -18.08
CA SER A 450 -0.53 7.46 -18.02
C SER A 450 -0.83 6.97 -19.43
N GLN A 451 -0.95 5.64 -19.62
CA GLN A 451 -1.18 5.01 -20.93
C GLN A 451 -0.24 5.52 -22.06
N ASN A 452 1.04 5.75 -21.76
CA ASN A 452 2.06 6.33 -22.66
C ASN A 452 1.79 7.78 -23.12
N VAL A 453 0.88 8.51 -22.47
CA VAL A 453 0.63 9.93 -22.70
C VAL A 453 1.12 10.74 -21.51
N THR A 454 1.90 11.79 -21.78
CA THR A 454 2.34 12.73 -20.74
C THR A 454 1.24 13.76 -20.47
N LEU A 455 0.52 13.58 -19.36
CA LEU A 455 -0.59 14.43 -18.92
C LEU A 455 -0.12 15.77 -18.35
N GLY A 456 1.14 15.86 -17.92
CA GLY A 456 1.66 17.04 -17.23
C GLY A 456 2.98 16.77 -16.52
N SER A 457 3.26 17.53 -15.47
CA SER A 457 4.49 17.39 -14.68
C SER A 457 4.31 17.72 -13.20
N LEU A 458 4.94 16.91 -12.34
CA LEU A 458 5.17 17.16 -10.94
C LEU A 458 6.56 17.80 -10.76
N ASN A 459 6.61 18.97 -10.13
CA ASN A 459 7.82 19.78 -10.04
C ASN A 459 8.20 20.01 -8.59
N LEU A 460 9.44 19.66 -8.25
CA LEU A 460 9.97 19.68 -6.89
C LEU A 460 11.21 20.56 -6.79
N TYR A 461 11.38 21.24 -5.66
CA TYR A 461 12.45 22.21 -5.43
C TYR A 461 13.06 22.05 -4.04
N SER A 462 14.37 22.20 -3.95
CA SER A 462 15.11 22.13 -2.68
C SER A 462 16.07 23.32 -2.54
N ASP A 463 16.34 23.71 -1.30
CA ASP A 463 17.34 24.70 -0.90
C ASP A 463 18.76 24.10 -0.79
N ARG A 464 18.90 22.79 -1.00
CA ARG A 464 20.18 22.07 -1.02
C ARG A 464 20.57 21.71 -2.45
N SER A 465 21.84 21.92 -2.78
CA SER A 465 22.41 21.39 -4.04
C SER A 465 22.62 19.88 -3.92
N GLY A 466 22.48 19.16 -5.04
CA GLY A 466 22.61 17.70 -5.09
C GLY A 466 21.55 16.95 -4.28
N PHE A 467 20.38 17.56 -4.03
CA PHE A 467 19.33 16.98 -3.20
C PHE A 467 18.68 15.75 -3.82
N PHE A 468 18.60 15.66 -5.16
CA PHE A 468 17.88 14.59 -5.86
C PHE A 468 18.84 13.47 -6.28
N THR A 469 19.08 12.50 -5.40
CA THR A 469 19.92 11.33 -5.75
C THR A 469 19.21 10.44 -6.78
N PRO A 470 19.95 9.60 -7.54
CA PRO A 470 19.34 8.67 -8.50
C PRO A 470 18.25 7.78 -7.90
N GLU A 471 18.45 7.29 -6.67
CA GLU A 471 17.49 6.45 -5.94
C GLU A 471 16.22 7.25 -5.58
N GLN A 472 16.35 8.52 -5.18
CA GLN A 472 15.19 9.38 -4.92
C GLN A 472 14.44 9.71 -6.20
N VAL A 473 15.15 9.97 -7.30
CA VAL A 473 14.54 10.24 -8.61
C VAL A 473 13.68 9.06 -9.06
N GLU A 474 14.17 7.83 -8.91
CA GLU A 474 13.41 6.62 -9.25
C GLU A 474 12.15 6.44 -8.39
N LEU A 475 12.29 6.65 -7.07
CA LEU A 475 11.18 6.56 -6.12
C LEU A 475 10.11 7.63 -6.39
N ILE A 476 10.53 8.89 -6.61
CA ILE A 476 9.63 10.00 -6.92
C ILE A 476 8.97 9.79 -8.29
N GLN A 477 9.68 9.26 -9.29
CA GLN A 477 9.09 8.97 -10.60
C GLN A 477 8.02 7.88 -10.51
N THR A 478 8.23 6.85 -9.67
CA THR A 478 7.22 5.82 -9.41
C THR A 478 5.98 6.42 -8.76
N TYR A 479 6.17 7.29 -7.76
CA TYR A 479 5.07 8.03 -7.15
C TYR A 479 4.35 8.96 -8.14
N ALA A 480 5.10 9.66 -9.01
CA ALA A 480 4.55 10.51 -10.06
C ALA A 480 3.71 9.72 -11.07
N HIS A 481 4.09 8.47 -11.38
CA HIS A 481 3.30 7.59 -12.24
C HIS A 481 1.98 7.18 -11.58
N GLN A 482 2.00 6.79 -10.30
CA GLN A 482 0.78 6.49 -9.54
C GLN A 482 -0.14 7.72 -9.42
N ALA A 483 0.44 8.88 -9.16
CA ALA A 483 -0.26 10.16 -9.14
C ALA A 483 -0.91 10.48 -10.50
N ALA A 484 -0.21 10.24 -11.61
CA ALA A 484 -0.75 10.46 -12.95
C ALA A 484 -1.99 9.59 -13.22
N ILE A 485 -1.93 8.31 -12.88
CA ILE A 485 -3.04 7.35 -13.03
C ILE A 485 -4.25 7.82 -12.20
N ALA A 486 -4.03 8.21 -10.93
CA ALA A 486 -5.10 8.67 -10.05
C ALA A 486 -5.75 9.97 -10.56
N LEU A 487 -4.94 10.94 -10.99
CA LEU A 487 -5.42 12.22 -11.55
C LEU A 487 -6.21 12.03 -12.84
N GLU A 488 -5.77 11.12 -13.72
CA GLU A 488 -6.50 10.79 -14.95
C GLU A 488 -7.85 10.12 -14.64
N LYS A 489 -7.85 9.15 -13.72
CA LYS A 489 -9.07 8.48 -13.29
C LYS A 489 -10.09 9.46 -12.70
N ALA A 490 -9.65 10.36 -11.82
CA ALA A 490 -10.51 11.38 -11.23
C ALA A 490 -11.10 12.32 -12.30
N ARG A 491 -10.28 12.77 -13.26
CA ARG A 491 -10.73 13.59 -14.37
C ARG A 491 -11.77 12.85 -15.23
N LEU A 492 -11.48 11.61 -15.64
CA LEU A 492 -12.39 10.82 -16.46
C LEU A 492 -13.71 10.57 -15.75
N LEU A 493 -13.69 10.37 -14.44
CA LEU A 493 -14.90 10.21 -13.64
C LEU A 493 -15.71 11.51 -13.59
N GLU A 494 -15.08 12.66 -13.36
CA GLU A 494 -15.75 13.96 -13.40
C GLU A 494 -16.36 14.25 -14.79
N GLU A 495 -15.64 13.95 -15.87
CA GLU A 495 -16.13 14.08 -17.25
C GLU A 495 -17.32 13.14 -17.52
N THR A 496 -17.23 11.89 -17.05
CA THR A 496 -18.32 10.91 -17.17
C THR A 496 -19.56 11.34 -16.39
N GLU A 497 -19.39 11.85 -15.17
CA GLU A 497 -20.50 12.37 -14.35
C GLU A 497 -21.17 13.57 -15.00
N ARG A 498 -20.39 14.52 -15.55
CA ARG A 498 -20.93 15.65 -16.34
C ARG A 498 -21.73 15.13 -17.54
N ARG A 499 -21.20 14.15 -18.27
CA ARG A 499 -21.87 13.57 -19.43
C ARG A 499 -23.13 12.77 -19.09
N LEU A 500 -23.17 12.12 -17.93
CA LEU A 500 -24.39 11.47 -17.42
C LEU A 500 -25.46 12.50 -17.05
N LYS A 501 -25.10 13.58 -16.34
CA LYS A 501 -26.03 14.68 -16.04
C LYS A 501 -26.63 15.27 -17.32
N TYR A 502 -25.79 15.50 -18.33
CA TYR A 502 -26.20 15.94 -19.66
C TYR A 502 -27.25 15.00 -20.30
N LEU A 503 -26.97 13.69 -20.33
CA LEU A 503 -27.89 12.69 -20.89
C LEU A 503 -29.21 12.59 -20.11
N HIS A 504 -29.17 12.72 -18.78
CA HIS A 504 -30.37 12.74 -17.96
C HIS A 504 -31.28 13.94 -18.24
N ALA A 505 -30.69 15.13 -18.42
CA ALA A 505 -31.42 16.33 -18.80
C ALA A 505 -32.12 16.16 -20.15
N LEU A 506 -31.39 15.68 -21.17
CA LEU A 506 -31.97 15.42 -22.49
C LEU A 506 -33.09 14.39 -22.44
N ARG A 507 -32.89 13.27 -21.73
CA ARG A 507 -33.92 12.22 -21.59
C ARG A 507 -35.20 12.76 -20.94
N ARG A 508 -35.09 13.71 -20.01
CA ARG A 508 -36.24 14.35 -19.36
C ARG A 508 -37.01 15.23 -20.35
N VAL A 509 -36.30 15.98 -21.20
CA VAL A 509 -36.88 16.76 -22.30
C VAL A 509 -37.58 15.84 -23.31
N ASP A 510 -36.89 14.81 -23.82
CA ASP A 510 -37.43 13.86 -24.79
C ASP A 510 -38.69 13.14 -24.28
N LYS A 511 -38.71 12.76 -23.00
CA LYS A 511 -39.90 12.14 -22.39
C LYS A 511 -41.09 13.09 -22.38
N THR A 512 -40.86 14.37 -22.10
CA THR A 512 -41.92 15.39 -22.06
C THR A 512 -42.52 15.59 -23.44
N ILE A 513 -41.68 15.73 -24.48
CA ILE A 513 -42.09 15.85 -25.88
C ILE A 513 -42.99 14.69 -26.31
N ASN A 514 -42.68 13.45 -25.88
CA ASN A 514 -43.42 12.25 -26.30
C ASN A 514 -44.72 11.99 -25.52
N THR A 515 -44.92 12.56 -24.32
CA THR A 515 -46.06 12.18 -23.45
C THR A 515 -47.31 13.05 -23.69
N LYS A 516 -47.13 14.35 -23.91
CA LYS A 516 -48.18 15.30 -24.28
C LYS A 516 -47.58 16.41 -25.15
N PRO A 517 -48.11 16.69 -26.36
CA PRO A 517 -47.67 17.79 -27.20
C PRO A 517 -48.20 19.12 -26.64
N ASP A 518 -47.65 19.54 -25.50
CA ASP A 518 -47.86 20.86 -24.93
C ASP A 518 -46.52 21.60 -24.95
N LEU A 519 -46.42 22.59 -25.84
CA LEU A 519 -45.21 23.39 -26.01
C LEU A 519 -44.85 24.17 -24.75
N TYR A 520 -45.83 24.68 -24.01
CA TYR A 520 -45.58 25.44 -22.80
C TYR A 520 -44.94 24.56 -21.71
N VAL A 521 -45.48 23.36 -21.49
CA VAL A 521 -44.88 22.40 -20.53
C VAL A 521 -43.49 21.98 -20.98
N THR A 522 -43.32 21.69 -22.27
CA THR A 522 -42.02 21.27 -22.84
C THR A 522 -40.96 22.36 -22.69
N PHE A 523 -41.28 23.60 -23.06
CA PHE A 523 -40.36 24.72 -22.95
C PHE A 523 -39.98 25.01 -21.50
N ASN A 524 -40.92 24.95 -20.57
CA ASN A 524 -40.59 25.11 -19.16
C ASN A 524 -39.60 24.04 -18.69
N VAL A 525 -39.77 22.77 -19.09
CA VAL A 525 -38.80 21.71 -18.75
C VAL A 525 -37.42 22.00 -19.37
N ILE A 526 -37.36 22.45 -20.62
CA ILE A 526 -36.10 22.82 -21.28
C ILE A 526 -35.40 23.96 -20.53
N LEU A 527 -36.14 25.02 -20.21
CA LEU A 527 -35.63 26.18 -19.49
C LEU A 527 -35.15 25.84 -18.07
N ASP A 528 -35.89 24.99 -17.36
CA ASP A 528 -35.53 24.52 -16.01
C ASP A 528 -34.20 23.74 -16.04
N GLN A 529 -34.05 22.81 -16.99
CA GLN A 529 -32.80 22.06 -17.17
C GLN A 529 -31.63 22.94 -17.58
N LEU A 530 -31.88 23.97 -18.39
CA LEU A 530 -30.86 24.92 -18.80
C LEU A 530 -30.35 25.76 -17.61
N ILE A 531 -31.26 26.30 -16.79
CA ILE A 531 -30.94 27.09 -15.60
C ILE A 531 -30.22 26.23 -14.55
N GLU A 532 -30.75 25.04 -14.27
CA GLU A 532 -30.19 24.13 -13.25
C GLU A 532 -28.78 23.64 -13.62
N HIS A 533 -28.54 23.33 -14.89
CA HIS A 533 -27.27 22.73 -15.33
C HIS A 533 -26.16 23.75 -15.59
N LEU A 534 -26.49 24.89 -16.21
CA LEU A 534 -25.50 25.92 -16.54
C LEU A 534 -25.34 26.97 -15.43
N GLY A 535 -26.18 26.95 -14.40
CA GLY A 535 -26.18 27.95 -13.33
C GLY A 535 -26.49 29.36 -13.85
N VAL A 536 -27.20 29.46 -14.98
CA VAL A 536 -27.57 30.74 -15.56
C VAL A 536 -28.77 31.35 -14.84
N HIS A 537 -28.96 32.66 -14.98
CA HIS A 537 -29.88 33.38 -14.12
C HIS A 537 -31.30 33.47 -14.69
N ALA A 538 -31.42 33.50 -16.02
CA ALA A 538 -32.70 33.50 -16.71
C ALA A 538 -32.53 32.98 -18.14
N ALA A 539 -33.61 32.48 -18.73
CA ALA A 539 -33.67 32.12 -20.13
C ALA A 539 -35.11 32.19 -20.65
N ASP A 540 -35.29 32.57 -21.91
CA ASP A 540 -36.59 32.55 -22.60
C ASP A 540 -36.50 31.88 -23.98
N ILE A 541 -37.65 31.40 -24.44
CA ILE A 541 -37.85 30.84 -25.77
C ILE A 541 -38.86 31.71 -26.51
N LEU A 542 -38.46 32.19 -27.68
CA LEU A 542 -39.33 32.87 -28.64
C LEU A 542 -39.63 31.92 -29.80
N VAL A 543 -40.89 31.82 -30.22
CA VAL A 543 -41.33 31.03 -31.38
C VAL A 543 -41.56 31.95 -32.57
N LEU A 544 -41.12 31.53 -33.75
CA LEU A 544 -41.28 32.32 -34.97
C LEU A 544 -42.69 32.13 -35.54
N ASN A 545 -43.46 33.21 -35.57
CA ASN A 545 -44.65 33.30 -36.39
C ASN A 545 -44.24 33.48 -37.87
N GLN A 546 -44.38 32.42 -38.67
CA GLN A 546 -43.94 32.42 -40.07
C GLN A 546 -44.71 33.41 -40.95
N HIS A 547 -45.96 33.74 -40.62
CA HIS A 547 -46.76 34.69 -41.39
C HIS A 547 -46.37 36.13 -41.12
N ALA A 548 -46.17 36.47 -39.84
CA ALA A 548 -45.79 37.83 -39.44
C ALA A 548 -44.29 38.11 -39.56
N GLN A 549 -43.45 37.07 -39.67
CA GLN A 549 -41.98 37.15 -39.56
C GLN A 549 -41.53 37.81 -38.24
N VAL A 550 -42.26 37.49 -37.16
CA VAL A 550 -42.03 38.01 -35.81
C VAL A 550 -41.82 36.83 -34.86
N LEU A 551 -40.80 36.93 -34.02
CA LEU A 551 -40.58 36.08 -32.86
C LEU A 551 -41.45 36.55 -31.72
N GLU A 552 -42.28 35.64 -31.21
CA GLU A 552 -43.23 35.86 -30.12
C GLU A 552 -42.82 35.04 -28.91
N TYR A 553 -42.96 35.63 -27.72
CA TYR A 553 -42.64 34.96 -26.47
C TYR A 553 -43.51 33.73 -26.26
N ALA A 554 -42.87 32.59 -25.96
CA ALA A 554 -43.57 31.34 -25.69
C ALA A 554 -43.38 30.85 -24.24
N ALA A 555 -42.19 30.98 -23.68
CA ALA A 555 -41.91 30.64 -22.28
C ALA A 555 -40.64 31.34 -21.79
N GLY A 556 -40.49 31.49 -20.48
CA GLY A 556 -39.32 32.12 -19.87
C GLY A 556 -39.27 31.86 -18.37
N LEU A 557 -38.05 31.77 -17.84
CA LEU A 557 -37.78 31.40 -16.45
C LEU A 557 -36.61 32.24 -15.89
N GLY A 558 -36.65 32.61 -14.61
CA GLY A 558 -35.56 33.31 -13.90
C GLY A 558 -35.51 34.85 -14.02
N PHE A 559 -36.45 35.45 -14.75
CA PHE A 559 -36.61 36.90 -14.83
C PHE A 559 -37.20 37.48 -13.53
N ARG A 560 -36.78 38.70 -13.15
CA ARG A 560 -37.32 39.45 -11.98
C ARG A 560 -38.56 40.25 -12.34
N SER A 561 -38.79 40.50 -13.63
CA SER A 561 -39.90 41.26 -14.18
C SER A 561 -40.61 40.49 -15.29
N THR A 562 -41.90 40.75 -15.50
CA THR A 562 -42.72 40.15 -16.58
C THR A 562 -42.65 40.97 -17.87
N THR A 563 -41.85 42.03 -17.92
CA THR A 563 -41.75 42.96 -19.06
C THR A 563 -41.29 42.29 -20.36
N ALA A 564 -40.63 41.14 -20.26
CA ALA A 564 -40.16 40.34 -21.40
C ALA A 564 -41.29 39.56 -22.11
N GLU A 565 -42.40 39.26 -21.42
CA GLU A 565 -43.50 38.41 -21.93
C GLU A 565 -44.28 39.06 -23.08
N GLY A 566 -44.31 40.40 -23.14
CA GLY A 566 -44.98 41.16 -24.21
C GLY A 566 -44.08 41.52 -25.39
N SER A 567 -42.83 41.06 -25.40
CA SER A 567 -41.84 41.49 -26.38
C SER A 567 -41.98 40.77 -27.72
N ARG A 568 -41.76 41.51 -28.82
CA ARG A 568 -41.78 41.01 -30.19
C ARG A 568 -40.50 41.40 -30.89
N LEU A 569 -39.83 40.44 -31.53
CA LEU A 569 -38.60 40.69 -32.30
C LEU A 569 -38.84 40.33 -33.77
N ARG A 570 -38.65 41.28 -34.69
CA ARG A 570 -38.75 41.00 -36.12
C ARG A 570 -37.48 40.33 -36.63
N LEU A 571 -37.66 39.34 -37.50
CA LEU A 571 -36.54 38.67 -38.13
C LEU A 571 -35.77 39.67 -39.03
N GLY A 572 -34.44 39.68 -38.94
CA GLY A 572 -33.58 40.63 -39.65
C GLY A 572 -33.43 42.02 -39.03
N GLU A 573 -34.13 42.32 -37.93
CA GLU A 573 -34.02 43.61 -37.25
C GLU A 573 -33.09 43.54 -36.02
N GLY A 574 -32.24 44.56 -35.86
CA GLY A 574 -31.26 44.63 -34.77
C GLY A 574 -30.17 43.56 -34.86
N TYR A 575 -29.27 43.54 -33.88
CA TYR A 575 -28.14 42.61 -33.89
C TYR A 575 -28.56 41.14 -33.85
N VAL A 576 -29.53 40.83 -32.97
CA VAL A 576 -30.04 39.47 -32.78
C VAL A 576 -30.83 38.98 -34.00
N GLY A 577 -31.73 39.82 -34.54
CA GLY A 577 -32.54 39.44 -35.69
C GLY A 577 -31.70 39.21 -36.96
N GLN A 578 -30.60 39.95 -37.16
CA GLN A 578 -29.68 39.72 -38.28
C GLN A 578 -28.86 38.44 -38.12
N ALA A 579 -28.30 38.17 -36.94
CA ALA A 579 -27.55 36.93 -36.74
C ALA A 579 -28.43 35.68 -36.86
N LEU A 580 -29.72 35.80 -36.50
CA LEU A 580 -30.70 34.74 -36.68
C LEU A 580 -30.89 34.38 -38.17
N LEU A 581 -30.99 35.39 -39.06
CA LEU A 581 -31.06 35.18 -40.52
C LEU A 581 -29.85 34.40 -41.04
N ASP A 582 -28.68 34.74 -40.51
CA ASP A 582 -27.42 34.09 -40.83
C ASP A 582 -27.25 32.72 -40.13
N LYS A 583 -28.22 32.30 -39.32
CA LYS A 583 -28.23 31.06 -38.54
C LYS A 583 -27.02 30.94 -37.61
N ARG A 584 -26.57 32.07 -37.04
CA ARG A 584 -25.45 32.12 -36.12
C ARG A 584 -25.91 32.35 -34.69
N SER A 585 -25.33 31.59 -33.77
CA SER A 585 -25.41 31.88 -32.35
C SER A 585 -24.62 33.16 -32.01
N ILE A 586 -25.12 33.95 -31.07
CA ILE A 586 -24.45 35.15 -30.57
C ILE A 586 -24.07 34.94 -29.11
N HIS A 587 -22.87 35.39 -28.73
CA HIS A 587 -22.47 35.61 -27.34
C HIS A 587 -22.08 37.08 -27.12
N ILE A 588 -22.65 37.71 -26.11
CA ILE A 588 -22.29 39.04 -25.65
C ILE A 588 -21.84 38.92 -24.19
N SER A 589 -20.55 39.14 -23.92
CA SER A 589 -19.98 39.02 -22.57
C SER A 589 -20.27 40.24 -21.67
N ASN A 590 -20.63 41.38 -22.28
CA ASN A 590 -21.03 42.61 -21.58
C ASN A 590 -22.22 43.30 -22.29
N LEU A 591 -23.44 42.88 -21.96
CA LEU A 591 -24.68 43.33 -22.58
C LEU A 591 -24.91 44.86 -22.50
N PRO A 592 -24.62 45.55 -21.37
CA PRO A 592 -24.72 47.02 -21.29
C PRO A 592 -23.91 47.79 -22.35
N GLU A 593 -22.80 47.25 -22.85
CA GLU A 593 -21.96 47.92 -23.87
C GLU A 593 -22.63 47.95 -25.25
N MET A 594 -23.61 47.09 -25.52
CA MET A 594 -24.29 47.03 -26.82
C MET A 594 -25.30 48.18 -27.03
N GLY A 595 -25.70 48.89 -25.97
CA GLY A 595 -26.59 50.05 -26.06
C GLY A 595 -27.86 49.78 -26.89
N THR A 596 -28.11 50.63 -27.89
CA THR A 596 -29.30 50.54 -28.76
C THR A 596 -29.23 49.44 -29.82
N ALA A 597 -28.07 48.79 -30.02
CA ALA A 597 -27.93 47.69 -30.98
C ALA A 597 -28.66 46.42 -30.52
N PHE A 598 -28.85 46.28 -29.20
CA PHE A 598 -29.69 45.25 -28.61
C PHE A 598 -31.11 45.80 -28.38
N LEU A 599 -32.01 45.56 -29.33
CA LEU A 599 -33.36 46.16 -29.34
C LEU A 599 -34.20 45.87 -28.09
N ARG A 600 -33.95 44.75 -27.40
CA ARG A 600 -34.63 44.38 -26.14
C ARG A 600 -34.00 45.02 -24.89
N ALA A 601 -32.90 45.78 -25.00
CA ALA A 601 -32.21 46.40 -23.85
C ALA A 601 -33.13 47.19 -22.91
N PRO A 602 -34.07 48.03 -23.41
CA PRO A 602 -34.96 48.79 -22.53
C PRO A 602 -35.90 47.90 -21.71
N LEU A 603 -36.34 46.78 -22.28
CA LEU A 603 -37.26 45.84 -21.63
C LEU A 603 -36.59 45.05 -20.50
N LEU A 604 -35.27 44.88 -20.59
CA LEU A 604 -34.46 44.11 -19.62
C LEU A 604 -33.67 45.01 -18.66
N ALA A 605 -33.88 46.33 -18.68
CA ALA A 605 -33.10 47.29 -17.89
C ALA A 605 -33.17 47.00 -16.38
N ASN A 606 -34.30 46.51 -15.87
CA ASN A 606 -34.51 46.19 -14.45
C ASN A 606 -33.91 44.84 -14.02
N GLU A 607 -33.38 44.04 -14.95
CA GLU A 607 -32.85 42.70 -14.67
C GLU A 607 -31.37 42.69 -14.25
N ASN A 608 -30.62 43.73 -14.64
CA ASN A 608 -29.17 43.84 -14.46
C ASN A 608 -28.38 42.68 -15.08
N PHE A 609 -28.75 42.22 -16.28
CA PHE A 609 -27.98 41.21 -17.00
C PHE A 609 -26.68 41.79 -17.57
N LYS A 610 -25.60 40.99 -17.50
CA LYS A 610 -24.28 41.32 -18.04
C LYS A 610 -23.86 40.41 -19.19
N ALA A 611 -24.28 39.15 -19.20
CA ALA A 611 -24.01 38.25 -20.32
C ALA A 611 -25.30 37.80 -20.99
N TYR A 612 -25.21 37.57 -22.31
CA TYR A 612 -26.31 37.18 -23.17
C TYR A 612 -25.85 36.15 -24.20
N PHE A 613 -26.67 35.12 -24.41
CA PHE A 613 -26.55 34.18 -25.52
C PHE A 613 -27.85 34.14 -26.30
N SER A 614 -27.74 34.06 -27.62
CA SER A 614 -28.86 33.85 -28.53
C SER A 614 -28.54 32.66 -29.41
N ILE A 615 -29.41 31.65 -29.37
CA ILE A 615 -29.21 30.37 -30.06
C ILE A 615 -30.45 30.09 -30.92
N PRO A 616 -30.29 30.05 -32.25
CA PRO A 616 -31.43 29.85 -33.15
C PRO A 616 -31.99 28.42 -33.01
N LEU A 617 -33.31 28.31 -32.94
CA LEU A 617 -34.00 27.02 -32.97
C LEU A 617 -34.12 26.59 -34.44
N ILE A 618 -33.29 25.64 -34.89
CA ILE A 618 -33.23 25.25 -36.30
C ILE A 618 -33.59 23.78 -36.48
N ILE A 619 -34.49 23.50 -37.42
CA ILE A 619 -34.78 22.13 -37.88
C ILE A 619 -34.86 22.10 -39.40
N LYS A 620 -34.19 21.12 -40.02
CA LYS A 620 -34.10 20.97 -41.49
C LYS A 620 -33.70 22.28 -42.21
N GLY A 621 -32.83 23.07 -41.59
CA GLY A 621 -32.36 24.35 -42.13
C GLY A 621 -33.37 25.51 -42.05
N GLN A 622 -34.53 25.33 -41.41
CA GLN A 622 -35.51 26.38 -41.16
C GLN A 622 -35.41 26.88 -39.72
N ILE A 623 -35.54 28.18 -39.53
CA ILE A 623 -35.61 28.81 -38.20
C ILE A 623 -37.05 28.65 -37.69
N LYS A 624 -37.19 28.07 -36.50
CA LYS A 624 -38.48 27.89 -35.80
C LYS A 624 -38.64 28.85 -34.63
N GLY A 625 -37.55 29.45 -34.16
CA GLY A 625 -37.56 30.33 -33.01
C GLY A 625 -36.16 30.71 -32.55
N LEU A 626 -36.07 31.22 -31.33
CA LEU A 626 -34.85 31.63 -30.68
C LEU A 626 -34.88 31.20 -29.20
N LEU A 627 -33.78 30.62 -28.71
CA LEU A 627 -33.51 30.43 -27.28
C LEU A 627 -32.54 31.51 -26.83
N GLU A 628 -32.90 32.28 -25.80
CA GLU A 628 -32.02 33.29 -25.22
C GLU A 628 -31.68 32.94 -23.78
N VAL A 629 -30.43 33.20 -23.40
CA VAL A 629 -29.89 32.89 -22.08
C VAL A 629 -29.22 34.12 -21.51
N PHE A 630 -29.51 34.41 -20.25
CA PHE A 630 -29.09 35.63 -19.57
C PHE A 630 -28.37 35.32 -18.26
N HIS A 631 -27.30 36.06 -17.99
CA HIS A 631 -26.54 35.97 -16.74
C HIS A 631 -26.23 37.36 -16.18
N ARG A 632 -26.33 37.53 -14.86
CA ARG A 632 -26.09 38.82 -14.16
C ARG A 632 -24.60 39.10 -13.90
N GLU A 633 -23.75 38.13 -14.21
CA GLU A 633 -22.29 38.21 -14.17
C GLU A 633 -21.71 37.94 -15.57
N PRO A 634 -20.45 38.32 -15.86
CA PRO A 634 -19.80 37.90 -17.09
C PRO A 634 -19.74 36.37 -17.15
N LEU A 635 -20.27 35.78 -18.24
CA LEU A 635 -20.29 34.34 -18.45
C LEU A 635 -19.49 33.99 -19.70
N TYR A 636 -18.54 33.08 -19.55
CA TYR A 636 -17.75 32.48 -20.62
C TYR A 636 -17.97 30.96 -20.54
N PRO A 637 -19.05 30.42 -21.14
CA PRO A 637 -19.31 29.00 -21.11
C PRO A 637 -18.16 28.28 -21.80
N ASP A 638 -17.80 27.13 -21.25
CA ASP A 638 -16.91 26.20 -21.92
C ASP A 638 -17.62 25.58 -23.13
N ARG A 639 -16.86 24.78 -23.90
CA ARG A 639 -17.38 24.12 -25.10
C ARG A 639 -18.58 23.22 -24.77
N ASP A 640 -18.52 22.51 -23.64
CA ASP A 640 -19.59 21.63 -23.19
C ASP A 640 -20.89 22.40 -22.89
N GLY A 641 -20.78 23.58 -22.26
CA GLY A 641 -21.91 24.45 -22.01
C GLY A 641 -22.56 24.98 -23.30
N LEU A 642 -21.76 25.36 -24.29
CA LEU A 642 -22.26 25.79 -25.61
C LEU A 642 -22.98 24.63 -26.34
N ASP A 643 -22.34 23.46 -26.41
CA ASP A 643 -22.90 22.26 -27.05
C ASP A 643 -24.23 21.84 -26.38
N PHE A 644 -24.33 22.00 -25.04
CA PHE A 644 -25.57 21.75 -24.31
C PHE A 644 -26.69 22.70 -24.69
N MET A 645 -26.42 24.01 -24.75
CA MET A 645 -27.45 24.97 -25.13
C MET A 645 -27.91 24.77 -26.59
N GLU A 646 -26.99 24.48 -27.51
CA GLU A 646 -27.33 24.17 -28.91
C GLU A 646 -28.17 22.90 -29.02
N THR A 647 -27.88 21.87 -28.23
CA THR A 647 -28.67 20.63 -28.22
C THR A 647 -30.07 20.86 -27.66
N LEU A 648 -30.22 21.64 -26.57
CA LEU A 648 -31.53 22.01 -26.03
C LEU A 648 -32.34 22.87 -27.02
N ALA A 649 -31.68 23.79 -27.73
CA ALA A 649 -32.30 24.55 -28.82
C ALA A 649 -32.79 23.63 -29.95
N GLY A 650 -32.00 22.62 -30.33
CA GLY A 650 -32.42 21.59 -31.28
C GLY A 650 -33.68 20.84 -30.81
N GLN A 651 -33.75 20.48 -29.53
CA GLN A 651 -34.92 19.81 -28.94
C GLN A 651 -36.17 20.70 -28.92
N ALA A 652 -36.01 21.98 -28.59
CA ALA A 652 -37.10 22.95 -28.68
C ALA A 652 -37.61 23.08 -30.13
N ALA A 653 -36.71 23.13 -31.12
CA ALA A 653 -37.08 23.16 -32.54
C ALA A 653 -37.87 21.92 -32.97
N ILE A 654 -37.47 20.73 -32.50
CA ILE A 654 -38.17 19.46 -32.73
C ILE A 654 -39.57 19.49 -32.12
N ALA A 655 -39.71 19.99 -30.88
CA ALA A 655 -41.01 20.09 -30.22
C ALA A 655 -41.99 21.01 -30.99
N ILE A 656 -41.50 22.16 -31.46
CA ILE A 656 -42.29 23.10 -32.28
C ILE A 656 -42.77 22.42 -33.57
N GLU A 657 -41.85 21.77 -34.30
CA GLU A 657 -42.18 21.10 -35.55
C GLU A 657 -43.18 19.95 -35.35
N ASN A 658 -42.99 19.13 -34.32
CA ASN A 658 -43.88 18.01 -34.02
C ASN A 658 -45.31 18.49 -33.70
N THR A 659 -45.44 19.57 -32.93
CA THR A 659 -46.75 20.13 -32.58
C THR A 659 -47.44 20.69 -33.82
N ALA A 660 -46.72 21.46 -34.64
CA ALA A 660 -47.26 22.00 -35.89
C ALA A 660 -47.66 20.88 -36.88
N LEU A 661 -46.90 19.78 -36.96
CA LEU A 661 -47.25 18.62 -37.80
C LEU A 661 -48.52 17.92 -37.32
N LEU A 662 -48.69 17.75 -36.00
CA LEU A 662 -49.90 17.14 -35.44
C LEU A 662 -51.14 17.99 -35.72
N GLU A 663 -51.06 19.30 -35.51
CA GLU A 663 -52.14 20.25 -35.80
C GLU A 663 -52.51 20.22 -37.29
N ASN A 664 -51.52 20.24 -38.19
CA ASN A 664 -51.75 20.16 -39.63
C ASN A 664 -52.43 18.85 -40.05
N ILE A 665 -52.03 17.71 -39.48
CA ILE A 665 -52.65 16.41 -39.76
C ILE A 665 -54.11 16.41 -39.27
N GLN A 666 -54.38 16.94 -38.08
CA GLN A 666 -55.74 17.04 -37.54
C GLN A 666 -56.64 17.91 -38.42
N HIS A 667 -56.16 19.11 -38.79
CA HIS A 667 -56.88 20.03 -39.67
C HIS A 667 -57.18 19.38 -41.03
N THR A 668 -56.16 18.80 -41.67
CA THR A 668 -56.31 18.17 -43.00
C THR A 668 -57.29 16.99 -42.95
N ASN A 669 -57.26 16.17 -41.89
CA ASN A 669 -58.20 15.07 -41.71
C ASN A 669 -59.65 15.57 -41.55
N GLN A 670 -59.84 16.67 -40.83
CA GLN A 670 -61.15 17.28 -40.65
C GLN A 670 -61.69 17.85 -41.97
N GLU A 671 -60.86 18.58 -42.73
CA GLU A 671 -61.22 19.07 -44.06
C GLU A 671 -61.58 17.94 -45.02
N LEU A 672 -60.81 16.85 -45.01
CA LEU A 672 -61.05 15.69 -45.86
C LEU A 672 -62.38 14.99 -45.53
N ARG A 673 -62.71 14.84 -44.25
CA ARG A 673 -64.00 14.29 -43.81
C ARG A 673 -65.17 15.13 -44.30
N LEU A 674 -65.10 16.45 -44.12
CA LEU A 674 -66.13 17.40 -44.59
C LEU A 674 -66.30 17.33 -46.11
N ALA A 675 -65.20 17.26 -46.86
CA ALA A 675 -65.25 17.14 -48.32
C ALA A 675 -65.90 15.82 -48.78
N TYR A 676 -65.63 14.71 -48.09
CA TYR A 676 -66.28 13.43 -48.40
C TYR A 676 -67.78 13.47 -48.13
N ASP A 677 -68.21 14.00 -46.99
CA ASP A 677 -69.63 14.07 -46.64
C ASP A 677 -70.41 14.96 -47.63
N ALA A 678 -69.85 16.11 -48.04
CA ALA A 678 -70.44 16.96 -49.08
C ALA A 678 -70.56 16.25 -50.45
N THR A 679 -69.60 15.39 -50.78
CA THR A 679 -69.61 14.60 -52.02
C THR A 679 -70.71 13.53 -51.98
N ILE A 680 -70.86 12.84 -50.86
CA ILE A 680 -71.89 11.81 -50.65
C ILE A 680 -73.29 12.42 -50.77
N GLU A 681 -73.53 13.57 -50.11
CA GLU A 681 -74.80 14.28 -50.25
C GLU A 681 -75.08 14.70 -51.69
N SER A 682 -74.05 15.14 -52.42
CA SER A 682 -74.19 15.54 -53.82
C SER A 682 -74.57 14.34 -54.70
N TRP A 683 -74.02 13.15 -54.46
CA TRP A 683 -74.43 11.92 -55.16
C TRP A 683 -75.88 11.56 -54.89
N ALA A 684 -76.33 11.65 -53.63
CA ALA A 684 -77.72 11.40 -53.28
C ALA A 684 -78.67 12.37 -54.02
N ARG A 685 -78.34 13.67 -54.08
CA ARG A 685 -79.15 14.66 -54.82
C ARG A 685 -79.20 14.38 -56.33
N ILE A 686 -78.07 14.00 -56.93
CA ILE A 686 -78.01 13.66 -58.37
C ILE A 686 -78.88 12.42 -58.66
N LEU A 687 -78.86 11.43 -57.76
CA LEU A 687 -79.70 10.25 -57.87
C LEU A 687 -81.19 10.59 -57.79
N ASP A 688 -81.61 11.37 -56.78
CA ASP A 688 -83.00 11.83 -56.62
C ASP A 688 -83.49 12.53 -57.91
N MET A 689 -82.64 13.38 -58.52
CA MET A 689 -82.95 14.06 -59.78
C MET A 689 -83.11 13.10 -60.96
N ARG A 690 -82.28 12.05 -61.05
CA ARG A 690 -82.34 11.06 -62.14
C ARG A 690 -83.56 10.16 -62.02
N ASP A 691 -83.86 9.67 -60.83
CA ASP A 691 -84.96 8.73 -60.57
C ASP A 691 -86.35 9.40 -60.52
N LYS A 692 -86.41 10.73 -60.66
CA LYS A 692 -87.62 11.54 -60.52
C LYS A 692 -88.36 11.29 -59.19
N GLU A 693 -87.62 10.93 -58.15
CA GLU A 693 -88.17 10.91 -56.80
C GLU A 693 -88.40 12.35 -56.31
N THR A 694 -89.20 12.52 -55.26
CA THR A 694 -89.47 13.85 -54.72
C THR A 694 -88.16 14.49 -54.23
N GLU A 695 -87.89 15.72 -54.64
CA GLU A 695 -86.70 16.47 -54.22
C GLU A 695 -86.54 16.44 -52.68
N GLY A 696 -85.36 16.03 -52.21
CA GLY A 696 -85.05 15.95 -50.78
C GLY A 696 -85.53 14.69 -50.06
N HIS A 697 -86.10 13.69 -50.74
CA HIS A 697 -86.50 12.41 -50.15
C HIS A 697 -85.36 11.72 -49.40
N SER A 698 -84.22 11.51 -50.07
CA SER A 698 -83.06 10.84 -49.50
C SER A 698 -82.56 11.52 -48.20
N GLN A 699 -82.63 12.85 -48.14
CA GLN A 699 -82.25 13.60 -46.94
C GLN A 699 -83.26 13.46 -45.79
N ARG A 700 -84.56 13.50 -46.08
CA ARG A 700 -85.62 13.31 -45.06
C ARG A 700 -85.55 11.92 -44.45
N VAL A 701 -85.46 10.90 -45.29
CA VAL A 701 -85.36 9.50 -44.85
C VAL A 701 -84.07 9.28 -44.05
N ALA A 702 -82.93 9.82 -44.50
CA ALA A 702 -81.68 9.70 -43.75
C ALA A 702 -81.75 10.35 -42.36
N ARG A 703 -82.33 11.55 -42.25
CA ARG A 703 -82.51 12.23 -40.95
C ARG A 703 -83.43 11.44 -40.02
N ALA A 704 -84.58 11.00 -40.51
CA ALA A 704 -85.55 10.23 -39.71
C ALA A 704 -84.98 8.85 -39.29
N THR A 705 -84.20 8.20 -40.17
CA THR A 705 -83.51 6.95 -39.87
C THR A 705 -82.49 7.12 -38.75
N VAL A 706 -81.70 8.19 -38.75
CA VAL A 706 -80.73 8.49 -37.66
C VAL A 706 -81.45 8.72 -36.33
N HIS A 707 -82.56 9.46 -36.32
CA HIS A 707 -83.33 9.71 -35.10
C HIS A 707 -83.90 8.42 -34.50
N LEU A 708 -84.51 7.57 -35.33
CA LEU A 708 -85.02 6.28 -34.88
C LEU A 708 -83.88 5.33 -34.45
N SER A 709 -82.74 5.36 -35.13
CA SER A 709 -81.54 4.60 -34.74
C SER A 709 -80.99 5.01 -33.39
N ARG A 710 -80.95 6.32 -33.09
CA ARG A 710 -80.57 6.83 -31.77
C ARG A 710 -81.54 6.37 -30.68
N ALA A 711 -82.84 6.45 -30.93
CA ALA A 711 -83.87 5.96 -30.00
C ALA A 711 -83.78 4.45 -29.76
N MET A 712 -83.32 3.69 -30.76
CA MET A 712 -83.08 2.25 -30.68
C MET A 712 -81.73 1.87 -30.04
N GLY A 713 -80.93 2.84 -29.60
CA GLY A 713 -79.68 2.61 -28.87
C GLY A 713 -78.43 2.39 -29.75
N VAL A 714 -78.46 2.78 -31.02
CA VAL A 714 -77.26 2.78 -31.88
C VAL A 714 -76.25 3.82 -31.37
N HIS A 715 -74.97 3.43 -31.25
CA HIS A 715 -73.93 4.29 -30.70
C HIS A 715 -73.64 5.49 -31.62
N GLU A 716 -73.33 6.67 -31.06
CA GLU A 716 -73.14 7.91 -31.85
C GLU A 716 -72.08 7.76 -32.96
N ALA A 717 -70.98 7.07 -32.67
CA ALA A 717 -69.94 6.78 -33.67
C ALA A 717 -70.43 5.96 -34.88
N GLU A 718 -71.51 5.19 -34.74
CA GLU A 718 -72.10 4.39 -35.82
C GLU A 718 -73.18 5.16 -36.60
N LEU A 719 -73.80 6.18 -35.99
CA LEU A 719 -74.87 6.96 -36.63
C LEU A 719 -74.41 7.69 -37.90
N VAL A 720 -73.13 8.07 -37.99
CA VAL A 720 -72.56 8.65 -39.21
C VAL A 720 -72.64 7.68 -40.39
N HIS A 721 -72.48 6.38 -40.14
CA HIS A 721 -72.56 5.34 -41.16
C HIS A 721 -74.01 5.01 -41.51
N VAL A 722 -74.92 5.02 -40.53
CA VAL A 722 -76.37 4.94 -40.76
C VAL A 722 -76.83 6.09 -41.66
N HIS A 723 -76.39 7.32 -41.37
CA HIS A 723 -76.72 8.49 -42.16
C HIS A 723 -76.26 8.36 -43.62
N ARG A 724 -74.98 8.01 -43.83
CA ARG A 724 -74.41 7.80 -45.17
C ARG A 724 -75.10 6.66 -45.92
N GLY A 725 -75.39 5.56 -45.23
CA GLY A 725 -76.07 4.40 -45.82
C GLY A 725 -77.49 4.73 -46.25
N ALA A 726 -78.21 5.53 -45.45
CA ALA A 726 -79.55 6.00 -45.79
C ALA A 726 -79.54 6.99 -46.96
N LEU A 727 -78.57 7.91 -47.03
CA LEU A 727 -78.43 8.81 -48.20
C LEU A 727 -78.14 8.05 -49.50
N LEU A 728 -77.39 6.97 -49.41
CA LEU A 728 -76.94 6.19 -50.56
C LEU A 728 -77.78 4.93 -50.81
N HIS A 729 -78.93 4.77 -50.15
CA HIS A 729 -79.68 3.51 -50.17
C HIS A 729 -80.00 3.03 -51.59
N ASP A 730 -80.34 3.98 -52.47
CA ASP A 730 -80.70 3.74 -53.85
C ASP A 730 -79.57 3.94 -54.87
N ILE A 731 -78.33 4.17 -54.44
CA ILE A 731 -77.22 4.52 -55.36
C ILE A 731 -77.01 3.49 -56.48
N GLY A 732 -77.35 2.23 -56.23
CA GLY A 732 -77.26 1.18 -57.23
C GLY A 732 -78.27 1.28 -58.37
N LYS A 733 -79.29 2.16 -58.27
CA LYS A 733 -80.16 2.53 -59.39
C LYS A 733 -79.36 3.20 -60.53
N MET A 734 -78.14 3.69 -60.22
CA MET A 734 -77.18 4.11 -61.23
C MET A 734 -76.87 3.04 -62.28
N GLY A 735 -76.88 1.76 -61.89
CA GLY A 735 -76.68 0.62 -62.80
C GLY A 735 -77.93 0.16 -63.56
N ILE A 736 -79.10 0.77 -63.34
CA ILE A 736 -80.35 0.38 -64.00
C ILE A 736 -80.52 1.17 -65.32
N PRO A 737 -80.82 0.50 -66.44
CA PRO A 737 -81.07 1.16 -67.72
C PRO A 737 -82.24 2.15 -67.68
N ASP A 738 -82.11 3.30 -68.35
CA ASP A 738 -83.13 4.38 -68.34
C ASP A 738 -84.51 3.91 -68.83
N HIS A 739 -84.57 3.01 -69.82
CA HIS A 739 -85.84 2.51 -70.34
C HIS A 739 -86.62 1.64 -69.33
N ILE A 740 -85.95 1.14 -68.29
CA ILE A 740 -86.56 0.42 -67.17
C ILE A 740 -86.83 1.41 -66.02
N LEU A 741 -85.83 2.21 -65.63
CA LEU A 741 -85.94 3.16 -64.52
C LEU A 741 -87.04 4.22 -64.75
N LEU A 742 -87.13 4.76 -65.97
CA LEU A 742 -88.03 5.87 -66.31
C LEU A 742 -89.32 5.43 -67.03
N LYS A 743 -89.63 4.13 -67.03
CA LYS A 743 -90.78 3.58 -67.76
C LYS A 743 -92.11 4.15 -67.22
N PRO A 744 -92.95 4.78 -68.07
CA PRO A 744 -94.23 5.33 -67.63
C PRO A 744 -95.32 4.23 -67.61
N GLY A 745 -95.18 3.24 -66.71
CA GLY A 745 -96.10 2.11 -66.57
C GLY A 745 -95.51 0.97 -65.74
N PRO A 746 -96.25 -0.13 -65.50
CA PRO A 746 -95.73 -1.28 -64.76
C PRO A 746 -94.56 -1.95 -65.51
N LEU A 747 -93.58 -2.43 -64.75
CA LEU A 747 -92.46 -3.23 -65.27
C LEU A 747 -92.93 -4.67 -65.56
N SER A 748 -92.36 -5.31 -66.60
CA SER A 748 -92.50 -6.75 -66.83
C SER A 748 -91.72 -7.55 -65.80
N ASP A 749 -91.92 -8.87 -65.75
CA ASP A 749 -91.20 -9.74 -64.82
C ASP A 749 -89.67 -9.71 -65.08
N GLU A 750 -89.25 -9.65 -66.35
CA GLU A 750 -87.84 -9.53 -66.74
C GLU A 750 -87.24 -8.16 -66.36
N GLU A 751 -88.00 -7.08 -66.54
CA GLU A 751 -87.59 -5.73 -66.14
C GLU A 751 -87.50 -5.62 -64.60
N TRP A 752 -88.39 -6.29 -63.87
CA TRP A 752 -88.35 -6.40 -62.42
C TRP A 752 -87.11 -7.16 -61.92
N GLU A 753 -86.69 -8.22 -62.62
CA GLU A 753 -85.45 -8.94 -62.29
C GLU A 753 -84.24 -8.01 -62.37
N ILE A 754 -84.19 -7.14 -63.38
CA ILE A 754 -83.14 -6.12 -63.51
C ILE A 754 -83.27 -5.06 -62.41
N MET A 755 -84.47 -4.54 -62.14
CA MET A 755 -84.70 -3.52 -61.09
C MET A 755 -84.27 -4.00 -59.69
N ARG A 756 -84.52 -5.27 -59.35
CA ARG A 756 -84.13 -5.87 -58.06
C ARG A 756 -82.62 -6.01 -57.86
N ARG A 757 -81.81 -5.77 -58.89
CA ARG A 757 -80.34 -5.78 -58.77
C ARG A 757 -79.77 -4.52 -58.15
N HIS A 758 -80.52 -3.42 -58.02
CA HIS A 758 -79.93 -2.17 -57.53
C HIS A 758 -79.32 -2.27 -56.11
N PRO A 759 -79.79 -3.09 -55.14
CA PRO A 759 -79.07 -3.25 -53.88
C PRO A 759 -77.71 -3.98 -54.06
N VAL A 760 -77.64 -4.94 -55.00
CA VAL A 760 -76.38 -5.61 -55.38
C VAL A 760 -75.43 -4.64 -56.06
N ASN A 761 -75.94 -3.82 -56.99
CA ASN A 761 -75.15 -2.78 -57.64
C ASN A 761 -74.61 -1.78 -56.59
N ALA A 762 -75.42 -1.38 -55.61
CA ALA A 762 -74.98 -0.51 -54.52
C ALA A 762 -73.84 -1.14 -53.72
N TYR A 763 -73.94 -2.42 -53.38
CA TYR A 763 -72.86 -3.15 -52.72
C TYR A 763 -71.58 -3.20 -53.58
N GLU A 764 -71.69 -3.53 -54.87
CA GLU A 764 -70.55 -3.58 -55.80
C GLU A 764 -69.88 -2.22 -55.99
N MET A 765 -70.67 -1.13 -56.00
CA MET A 765 -70.16 0.24 -56.14
C MET A 765 -69.50 0.76 -54.86
N LEU A 766 -70.06 0.46 -53.69
CA LEU A 766 -69.62 1.04 -52.42
C LEU A 766 -68.58 0.19 -51.69
N SER A 767 -68.59 -1.13 -51.82
CA SER A 767 -67.66 -2.03 -51.12
C SER A 767 -66.16 -1.82 -51.42
N PRO A 768 -65.74 -1.38 -52.63
CA PRO A 768 -64.34 -1.05 -52.89
C PRO A 768 -63.86 0.20 -52.13
N ILE A 769 -64.78 1.09 -51.73
CA ILE A 769 -64.47 2.35 -51.05
C ILE A 769 -64.42 2.11 -49.54
N GLU A 770 -63.20 1.98 -48.99
CA GLU A 770 -63.00 1.63 -47.57
C GLU A 770 -63.77 2.54 -46.60
N TYR A 771 -63.81 3.85 -46.88
CA TYR A 771 -64.54 4.86 -46.09
C TYR A 771 -66.07 4.60 -46.00
N LEU A 772 -66.66 3.94 -47.00
CA LEU A 772 -68.10 3.70 -47.12
C LEU A 772 -68.52 2.28 -46.74
N ARG A 773 -67.57 1.35 -46.56
CA ARG A 773 -67.89 -0.04 -46.16
C ARG A 773 -68.80 -0.14 -44.93
N PRO A 774 -68.60 0.64 -43.85
CA PRO A 774 -69.48 0.54 -42.68
C PRO A 774 -70.92 1.03 -42.95
N ALA A 775 -71.16 1.74 -44.06
CA ALA A 775 -72.48 2.24 -44.44
C ALA A 775 -73.28 1.29 -45.35
N LEU A 776 -72.72 0.12 -45.70
CA LEU A 776 -73.28 -0.81 -46.70
C LEU A 776 -74.58 -1.50 -46.27
N ASP A 777 -74.84 -1.59 -44.97
CA ASP A 777 -75.99 -2.33 -44.44
C ASP A 777 -77.31 -1.86 -45.06
N ILE A 778 -77.52 -0.55 -45.16
CA ILE A 778 -78.76 0.01 -45.69
C ILE A 778 -78.84 -0.17 -47.21
N PRO A 779 -77.91 0.32 -48.04
CA PRO A 779 -78.01 0.18 -49.50
C PRO A 779 -78.14 -1.27 -49.96
N TYR A 780 -77.51 -2.22 -49.26
CA TYR A 780 -77.55 -3.62 -49.66
C TYR A 780 -78.80 -4.38 -49.18
N CYS A 781 -79.44 -3.93 -48.08
CA CYS A 781 -80.49 -4.70 -47.41
C CYS A 781 -81.84 -3.98 -47.25
N HIS A 782 -81.99 -2.74 -47.70
CA HIS A 782 -83.21 -1.96 -47.44
C HIS A 782 -84.50 -2.54 -48.06
N HIS A 783 -84.39 -3.51 -48.98
CA HIS A 783 -85.51 -4.25 -49.55
C HIS A 783 -85.68 -5.68 -49.00
N GLU A 784 -84.89 -6.06 -47.99
CA GLU A 784 -85.15 -7.27 -47.22
C GLU A 784 -86.40 -7.09 -46.37
N LYS A 785 -87.17 -8.17 -46.17
CA LYS A 785 -88.42 -8.14 -45.42
C LYS A 785 -88.32 -9.04 -44.22
N TRP A 786 -88.94 -8.64 -43.11
CA TRP A 786 -88.89 -9.38 -41.85
C TRP A 786 -89.27 -10.87 -41.99
N ASP A 787 -90.23 -11.19 -42.87
CA ASP A 787 -90.70 -12.55 -43.15
C ASP A 787 -89.78 -13.39 -44.07
N GLY A 788 -88.75 -12.79 -44.67
CA GLY A 788 -87.82 -13.44 -45.60
C GLY A 788 -88.25 -13.40 -47.08
N THR A 789 -89.34 -12.70 -47.42
CA THR A 789 -89.82 -12.57 -48.81
C THR A 789 -89.18 -11.40 -49.58
N GLY A 790 -88.21 -10.73 -48.99
CA GLY A 790 -87.46 -9.60 -49.57
C GLY A 790 -86.32 -10.01 -50.50
N TYR A 791 -85.54 -9.03 -50.93
CA TYR A 791 -84.38 -9.19 -51.83
C TYR A 791 -83.25 -8.22 -51.40
N PRO A 792 -81.99 -8.43 -51.80
CA PRO A 792 -81.48 -9.41 -52.77
C PRO A 792 -81.13 -10.79 -52.21
N ARG A 793 -81.05 -10.98 -50.89
CA ARG A 793 -80.55 -12.21 -50.25
C ARG A 793 -81.64 -13.04 -49.58
N GLY A 794 -82.83 -12.49 -49.37
CA GLY A 794 -83.94 -13.20 -48.71
C GLY A 794 -83.68 -13.41 -47.23
N LEU A 795 -83.08 -12.43 -46.57
CA LEU A 795 -82.76 -12.48 -45.15
C LEU A 795 -84.04 -12.41 -44.31
N ARG A 796 -84.07 -13.12 -43.18
CA ARG A 796 -85.26 -13.20 -42.32
C ARG A 796 -84.97 -12.73 -40.90
N GLY A 797 -85.89 -11.95 -40.34
CA GLY A 797 -85.81 -11.46 -38.97
C GLY A 797 -84.52 -10.67 -38.70
N GLU A 798 -83.83 -11.02 -37.62
CA GLU A 798 -82.60 -10.36 -37.17
C GLU A 798 -81.37 -10.63 -38.04
N GLN A 799 -81.47 -11.49 -39.07
CA GLN A 799 -80.42 -11.62 -40.08
C GLN A 799 -80.24 -10.33 -40.89
N ILE A 800 -81.29 -9.50 -40.96
CA ILE A 800 -81.25 -8.17 -41.55
C ILE A 800 -80.56 -7.22 -40.56
N PRO A 801 -79.51 -6.48 -40.97
CA PRO A 801 -78.88 -5.48 -40.10
C PRO A 801 -79.90 -4.52 -39.50
N LEU A 802 -79.71 -4.13 -38.23
CA LEU A 802 -80.67 -3.26 -37.52
C LEU A 802 -80.87 -1.93 -38.25
N SER A 803 -79.79 -1.32 -38.74
CA SER A 803 -79.81 -0.08 -39.53
C SER A 803 -80.73 -0.19 -40.77
N ALA A 804 -80.71 -1.32 -41.47
CA ALA A 804 -81.58 -1.57 -42.62
C ALA A 804 -83.04 -1.84 -42.23
N ARG A 805 -83.29 -2.56 -41.12
CA ARG A 805 -84.65 -2.76 -40.58
C ARG A 805 -85.31 -1.44 -40.17
N ILE A 806 -84.53 -0.56 -39.55
CA ILE A 806 -84.95 0.80 -39.19
C ILE A 806 -85.25 1.62 -40.44
N PHE A 807 -84.31 1.63 -41.39
CA PHE A 807 -84.46 2.37 -42.64
C PHE A 807 -85.71 1.95 -43.43
N ALA A 808 -85.99 0.64 -43.56
CA ALA A 808 -87.14 0.14 -44.32
C ALA A 808 -88.50 0.67 -43.82
N VAL A 809 -88.66 0.86 -42.50
CA VAL A 809 -89.86 1.47 -41.94
C VAL A 809 -89.98 2.94 -42.34
N ILE A 810 -88.88 3.69 -42.22
CA ILE A 810 -88.84 5.12 -42.53
C ILE A 810 -89.03 5.39 -44.02
N ASP A 811 -88.37 4.61 -44.88
CA ASP A 811 -88.45 4.75 -46.33
C ASP A 811 -89.88 4.53 -46.84
N VAL A 812 -90.52 3.42 -46.43
CA VAL A 812 -91.92 3.17 -46.79
C VAL A 812 -92.86 4.21 -46.19
N TRP A 813 -92.60 4.67 -44.97
CA TRP A 813 -93.39 5.73 -44.34
C TRP A 813 -93.33 7.05 -45.13
N ASP A 814 -92.13 7.53 -45.50
CA ASP A 814 -91.97 8.76 -46.31
C ASP A 814 -92.56 8.57 -47.72
N ALA A 815 -92.33 7.40 -48.34
CA ALA A 815 -92.88 7.05 -49.63
C ALA A 815 -94.42 7.03 -49.64
N LEU A 816 -95.06 6.62 -48.55
CA LEU A 816 -96.52 6.55 -48.49
C LEU A 816 -97.19 7.93 -48.29
N ARG A 817 -96.49 8.84 -47.62
CA ARG A 817 -96.99 10.17 -47.23
C ARG A 817 -96.58 11.28 -48.20
N SER A 818 -95.69 10.99 -49.15
CA SER A 818 -95.26 11.94 -50.19
C SER A 818 -96.07 11.77 -51.48
N ASP A 819 -96.28 12.87 -52.21
CA ASP A 819 -96.86 12.83 -53.56
C ASP A 819 -95.84 12.21 -54.53
N ARG A 820 -96.21 11.15 -55.25
CA ARG A 820 -95.38 10.55 -56.30
C ARG A 820 -96.03 10.78 -57.68
N PRO A 821 -95.27 10.81 -58.79
CA PRO A 821 -95.78 11.13 -60.13
C PRO A 821 -97.02 10.33 -60.60
N TYR A 822 -97.24 9.14 -60.03
CA TYR A 822 -98.35 8.24 -60.36
C TYR A 822 -99.32 7.98 -59.18
N ARG A 823 -99.10 8.61 -58.02
CA ARG A 823 -99.91 8.37 -56.81
C ARG A 823 -99.89 9.58 -55.85
N PRO A 824 -101.06 10.11 -55.44
CA PRO A 824 -101.11 11.13 -54.39
C PRO A 824 -100.69 10.55 -53.02
N ALA A 825 -100.23 11.43 -52.13
CA ALA A 825 -99.97 11.14 -50.73
C ALA A 825 -101.20 10.52 -50.04
N LEU A 826 -100.98 9.50 -49.21
CA LEU A 826 -102.07 8.92 -48.42
C LEU A 826 -102.32 9.75 -47.15
N PRO A 827 -103.59 9.85 -46.71
CA PRO A 827 -103.89 10.38 -45.39
C PRO A 827 -103.12 9.64 -44.29
N GLU A 828 -102.58 10.39 -43.34
CA GLU A 828 -101.68 9.90 -42.29
C GLU A 828 -102.24 8.71 -41.49
N ASN A 829 -103.53 8.73 -41.17
CA ASN A 829 -104.20 7.62 -40.49
C ASN A 829 -104.12 6.29 -41.27
N LYS A 830 -104.18 6.34 -42.61
CA LYS A 830 -104.02 5.15 -43.47
C LYS A 830 -102.57 4.70 -43.54
N VAL A 831 -101.61 5.63 -43.54
CA VAL A 831 -100.18 5.31 -43.51
C VAL A 831 -99.82 4.59 -42.21
N TYR A 832 -100.22 5.11 -41.06
CA TYR A 832 -99.98 4.47 -39.77
C TYR A 832 -100.69 3.12 -39.63
N ALA A 833 -101.92 3.00 -40.12
CA ALA A 833 -102.62 1.71 -40.15
C ALA A 833 -101.86 0.67 -40.98
N TYR A 834 -101.34 1.07 -42.15
CA TYR A 834 -100.53 0.19 -43.00
C TYR A 834 -99.24 -0.27 -42.31
N ILE A 835 -98.49 0.64 -41.68
CA ILE A 835 -97.25 0.30 -40.96
C ILE A 835 -97.52 -0.73 -39.85
N ARG A 836 -98.62 -0.56 -39.09
CA ARG A 836 -99.04 -1.53 -38.06
C ARG A 836 -99.42 -2.89 -38.65
N GLU A 837 -100.15 -2.92 -39.76
CA GLU A 837 -100.57 -4.17 -40.40
C GLU A 837 -99.39 -4.98 -40.97
N GLN A 838 -98.33 -4.28 -41.38
CA GLN A 838 -97.11 -4.86 -41.95
C GLN A 838 -96.06 -5.26 -40.90
N ALA A 839 -96.28 -4.97 -39.62
CA ALA A 839 -95.42 -5.43 -38.53
C ALA A 839 -95.37 -6.97 -38.48
N GLY A 840 -94.16 -7.53 -38.44
CA GLY A 840 -93.93 -8.98 -38.46
C GLY A 840 -94.05 -9.63 -39.85
N LYS A 841 -94.36 -8.85 -40.89
CA LYS A 841 -94.34 -9.29 -42.30
C LYS A 841 -93.25 -8.55 -43.07
N HIS A 842 -93.50 -7.28 -43.39
CA HIS A 842 -92.53 -6.40 -44.04
C HIS A 842 -91.53 -5.87 -43.02
N PHE A 843 -92.03 -5.39 -41.87
CA PHE A 843 -91.25 -4.62 -40.91
C PHE A 843 -90.96 -5.40 -39.62
N ASP A 844 -89.83 -5.09 -39.01
CA ASP A 844 -89.48 -5.56 -37.66
C ASP A 844 -90.51 -5.03 -36.64
N PRO A 845 -91.19 -5.90 -35.87
CA PRO A 845 -92.14 -5.50 -34.84
C PRO A 845 -91.57 -4.54 -33.78
N GLY A 846 -90.30 -4.74 -33.38
CA GLY A 846 -89.63 -3.91 -32.38
C GLY A 846 -89.32 -2.51 -32.89
N VAL A 847 -88.90 -2.40 -34.15
CA VAL A 847 -88.70 -1.10 -34.83
C VAL A 847 -90.04 -0.37 -34.99
N VAL A 848 -91.10 -1.06 -35.40
CA VAL A 848 -92.44 -0.46 -35.55
C VAL A 848 -92.95 0.05 -34.20
N GLN A 849 -92.73 -0.69 -33.11
CA GLN A 849 -93.09 -0.22 -31.78
C GLN A 849 -92.39 1.11 -31.44
N MET A 850 -91.06 1.17 -31.56
CA MET A 850 -90.29 2.38 -31.27
C MET A 850 -90.67 3.53 -32.22
N PHE A 851 -90.95 3.25 -33.48
CA PHE A 851 -91.44 4.25 -34.44
C PHE A 851 -92.73 4.93 -33.96
N PHE A 852 -93.63 4.24 -33.28
CA PHE A 852 -94.85 4.84 -32.71
C PHE A 852 -94.64 5.55 -31.37
N GLU A 853 -93.49 5.34 -30.71
CA GLU A 853 -93.10 6.07 -29.50
C GLU A 853 -92.50 7.46 -29.82
N ILE A 854 -92.09 7.68 -31.08
CA ILE A 854 -91.54 8.96 -31.57
C ILE A 854 -92.66 9.91 -32.03
N ASP A 855 -92.60 11.17 -31.61
CA ASP A 855 -93.44 12.25 -32.14
C ASP A 855 -92.85 12.80 -33.45
N TRP A 856 -93.35 12.28 -34.57
CA TRP A 856 -92.89 12.66 -35.90
C TRP A 856 -93.38 14.04 -36.36
N HIS A 857 -94.46 14.60 -35.79
CA HIS A 857 -94.93 15.93 -36.18
C HIS A 857 -93.94 17.00 -35.72
N GLN A 858 -93.50 16.90 -34.46
CA GLN A 858 -92.51 17.82 -33.91
C GLN A 858 -91.17 17.78 -34.67
N LEU A 859 -90.68 16.57 -34.97
CA LEU A 859 -89.39 16.38 -35.66
C LEU A 859 -89.39 16.88 -37.12
N LEU A 860 -90.52 16.78 -37.83
CA LEU A 860 -90.62 17.23 -39.22
C LEU A 860 -90.83 18.75 -39.33
N ASP A 861 -91.50 19.36 -38.35
CA ASP A 861 -91.65 20.82 -38.27
C ASP A 861 -90.31 21.50 -37.91
N GLU A 862 -89.55 20.93 -36.96
CA GLU A 862 -88.20 21.41 -36.62
C GLU A 862 -87.21 21.24 -37.79
N ALA A 863 -87.34 20.17 -38.59
CA ALA A 863 -86.50 19.91 -39.77
C ALA A 863 -86.76 20.87 -40.95
N ASN A 864 -87.96 21.47 -41.03
CA ASN A 864 -88.30 22.50 -42.02
C ASN A 864 -87.88 23.92 -41.58
N LEU A 865 -87.71 24.16 -40.28
CA LEU A 865 -87.26 25.44 -39.72
C LEU A 865 -85.73 25.59 -39.71
N ALA A 866 -84.98 24.49 -39.67
CA ALA A 866 -83.53 24.51 -39.77
C ALA A 866 -83.05 24.55 -41.25
N ILE A 867 -82.98 25.77 -41.83
CA ILE A 867 -81.99 26.06 -42.87
C ILE A 867 -80.64 26.24 -42.15
N ASP A 868 -80.16 25.18 -41.52
CA ASP A 868 -78.78 25.09 -41.09
C ASP A 868 -78.17 23.88 -41.78
N PRO A 869 -77.00 24.01 -42.41
CA PRO A 869 -76.33 22.89 -43.02
C PRO A 869 -76.10 21.81 -41.95
N PRO A 870 -76.02 20.52 -42.34
CA PRO A 870 -75.74 19.40 -41.42
C PRO A 870 -74.38 19.49 -40.69
N GLN A 871 -73.66 20.60 -40.82
CA GLN A 871 -72.51 20.96 -40.02
C GLN A 871 -72.81 20.97 -38.52
N ALA A 872 -74.01 21.29 -38.03
CA ALA A 872 -74.28 21.28 -36.59
C ALA A 872 -74.33 19.87 -35.97
N LEU A 873 -74.80 18.86 -36.73
CA LEU A 873 -74.78 17.45 -36.31
C LEU A 873 -73.40 16.82 -36.51
N LEU A 874 -72.61 17.27 -37.48
CA LEU A 874 -71.27 16.74 -37.77
C LEU A 874 -70.14 17.47 -37.03
N ALA A 875 -70.33 18.72 -36.59
CA ALA A 875 -69.33 19.48 -35.84
C ALA A 875 -69.16 19.01 -34.38
N GLN A 876 -70.04 18.12 -33.90
CA GLN A 876 -69.92 17.47 -32.60
C GLN A 876 -69.15 16.14 -32.64
N TYR A 877 -68.66 15.68 -33.81
CA TYR A 877 -68.00 14.37 -34.01
C TYR A 877 -66.57 14.43 -34.57
#